data_AF-A0A2R6N3T2-F1
#
_entry.id   AF-A0A2R6N3T2-F1
#
_cell.length_a   1.000
_cell.length_b   1.000
_cell.length_c   1.000
_cell.angle_alpha   90.00
_cell.angle_beta   90.00
_cell.angle_gamma   90.00
#
_symmetry.space_group_name_H-M   'P 1'
#
loop_
_entity.id
_entity.type
_entity.pdbx_description
1 polymer ?
#
loop_
_entity_poly.entity_id
_entity_poly.type
_entity_poly.pdbx_seq_one_letter_code
_entity_poly.pdbx_strand_id
1 'polypeptide(L)'
;MNLDSGELYRVDLQLINMIEHAQELLRDMSYPVADEVMLNGFSASGNFVNRFTGLQPDIVRSVTAGGVNGTLFLPLEQAKGHTLNYHIGVADLDEITGDGFDADSWRDVPQFIYMGGEDENDTIPYSDAWSEEQRQIALDVYGEHMQNDRMPYCESVYDDADADAEIKIYEGVGHRIPKQIQEDIVGFHRKEAELKEISFTEPPIAGETTLEVHVAIFDDQTEFDLRAFSDDRGDLTETATTVSTGNSVDTTIDLTTQVEPEEPLSAIVVQPGTTSPEEAIASVTQQASDPPSMQVTKQPTVTDQTVTINYTVSGRYETDSPVHVYLSLMDGGPKQFLNSFDPGATVEDTYEIDPAELDTAIEVGTQLQAKLIDIDSNNQLAAAPVVVGEENQTEPNAPADITFETQPTEGQDEIEVSYSVDDTYEPKTFLTLQFSIRDDNDVLLGGIEPGEDVTKTVSLEKIPAKAGDRIEVQVVDQRPIGSDQTVVVRDTDDSVTLQFTNQPTESDPTATVQYQIDEEYQVQDVLTLRAYTDELPGIVPGDPLALLTVGDADTKTFTVGEDVEPASEKLTVAIMDDEPLVLAATANAEGGFDILDPHASELDISVEPTGSFDVDVSVANPGPTASTETVQLLIGDQRIKQQELQLDAGEQSQISFGEYVPVELGFDSGTHPLVVTTNSDQVSGQLSVSGDGFAILNPSPEFSLSVGRADDFEVDVSVANPDASASSGTVRFLVDEQELNQRNIQLDANEERDLSFGTYIPDELGLEIGTYTAQVITGDTTVGGQLMVTPPQIVGETPPKDLNGDGLYEDINGDGEFTIGDIQMFFQQRDADEVQTNADLFNFSGNDPDEVTISDVQALFQLFQNQG
;
A
#
# COMPACT_ATOMS: atom_id res chain seq x y z
N MET A 1 -37.47 51.79 0.93
CA MET A 1 -37.25 51.58 -0.52
C MET A 1 -37.99 50.29 -0.82
N ASN A 2 -39.23 50.35 -1.31
CA ASN A 2 -39.97 49.13 -1.64
C ASN A 2 -39.43 48.64 -2.98
N LEU A 3 -38.67 47.54 -2.94
CA LEU A 3 -38.25 46.86 -4.14
C LEU A 3 -39.46 46.06 -4.62
N ASP A 4 -39.99 46.38 -5.79
CA ASP A 4 -41.09 45.62 -6.40
C ASP A 4 -40.58 44.47 -7.30
N SER A 5 -39.26 44.41 -7.54
CA SER A 5 -38.54 43.40 -8.33
C SER A 5 -37.01 43.56 -8.19
N GLY A 6 -36.22 42.58 -8.62
CA GLY A 6 -34.75 42.62 -8.64
C GLY A 6 -34.10 41.57 -7.75
N GLU A 7 -32.75 41.52 -7.73
CA GLU A 7 -31.97 40.49 -7.02
C GLU A 7 -32.19 40.50 -5.49
N LEU A 8 -32.50 41.68 -4.91
CA LEU A 8 -32.77 41.84 -3.48
C LEU A 8 -34.27 41.81 -3.13
N TYR A 9 -35.13 41.41 -4.06
CA TYR A 9 -36.56 41.29 -3.80
C TYR A 9 -36.86 40.08 -2.91
N ARG A 10 -37.54 40.30 -1.77
CA ARG A 10 -37.97 39.24 -0.83
C ARG A 10 -36.85 38.25 -0.49
N VAL A 11 -35.73 38.77 0.01
CA VAL A 11 -34.58 37.96 0.45
C VAL A 11 -34.96 36.91 1.50
N ASP A 12 -36.00 37.20 2.30
CA ASP A 12 -36.61 36.22 3.21
C ASP A 12 -37.07 34.97 2.47
N LEU A 13 -37.85 35.11 1.39
CA LEU A 13 -38.30 33.96 0.59
C LEU A 13 -37.14 33.27 -0.15
N GLN A 14 -36.10 34.01 -0.53
CA GLN A 14 -34.92 33.42 -1.15
C GLN A 14 -34.20 32.48 -0.18
N LEU A 15 -34.02 32.88 1.08
CA LEU A 15 -33.44 32.01 2.11
C LEU A 15 -34.32 30.78 2.36
N ILE A 16 -35.65 30.91 2.37
CA ILE A 16 -36.56 29.76 2.48
C ILE A 16 -36.30 28.76 1.36
N ASN A 17 -36.24 29.21 0.10
CA ASN A 17 -35.97 28.31 -1.02
C ASN A 17 -34.59 27.63 -0.91
N MET A 18 -33.58 28.32 -0.37
CA MET A 18 -32.26 27.75 -0.12
C MET A 18 -32.31 26.67 0.97
N ILE A 19 -33.05 26.91 2.05
CA ILE A 19 -33.27 25.95 3.13
C ILE A 19 -33.98 24.71 2.58
N GLU A 20 -35.09 24.89 1.85
CA GLU A 20 -35.86 23.78 1.28
C GLU A 20 -35.01 22.92 0.34
N HIS A 21 -34.20 23.55 -0.51
CA HIS A 21 -33.28 22.83 -1.40
C HIS A 21 -32.20 22.05 -0.62
N ALA A 22 -31.60 22.65 0.41
CA ALA A 22 -30.63 21.96 1.25
C ALA A 22 -31.24 20.78 2.01
N GLN A 23 -32.47 20.94 2.52
CA GLN A 23 -33.21 19.86 3.17
C GLN A 23 -33.51 18.71 2.20
N GLU A 24 -33.84 18.99 0.94
CA GLU A 24 -34.04 17.97 -0.11
C GLU A 24 -32.75 17.18 -0.36
N LEU A 25 -31.61 17.86 -0.54
CA LEU A 25 -30.31 17.22 -0.74
C LEU A 25 -29.91 16.31 0.44
N LEU A 26 -30.09 16.78 1.67
CA LEU A 26 -29.76 15.99 2.86
C LEU A 26 -30.66 14.76 3.02
N ARG A 27 -31.96 14.87 2.69
CA ARG A 27 -32.88 13.73 2.67
C ARG A 27 -32.49 12.70 1.62
N ASP A 28 -32.02 13.14 0.45
CA ASP A 28 -31.52 12.24 -0.60
C ASP A 28 -30.25 11.48 -0.17
N MET A 29 -29.46 12.07 0.73
CA MET A 29 -28.31 11.43 1.39
C MET A 29 -28.71 10.56 2.61
N SER A 30 -30.01 10.32 2.82
CA SER A 30 -30.55 9.55 3.95
C SER A 30 -30.30 10.14 5.34
N TYR A 31 -29.95 11.43 5.44
CA TYR A 31 -29.92 12.11 6.73
C TYR A 31 -31.35 12.39 7.22
N PRO A 32 -31.62 12.24 8.52
CA PRO A 32 -32.84 12.75 9.12
C PRO A 32 -32.80 14.29 9.11
N VAL A 33 -33.85 14.93 8.57
CA VAL A 33 -33.92 16.38 8.42
C VAL A 33 -35.24 16.89 8.98
N ALA A 34 -35.18 17.87 9.90
CA ALA A 34 -36.34 18.54 10.46
C ALA A 34 -36.94 19.59 9.50
N ASP A 35 -38.22 19.90 9.67
CA ASP A 35 -38.92 20.90 8.83
C ASP A 35 -38.56 22.35 9.22
N GLU A 36 -38.38 22.61 10.51
CA GLU A 36 -37.96 23.91 11.06
C GLU A 36 -36.44 24.02 11.16
N VAL A 37 -35.92 25.25 11.19
CA VAL A 37 -34.48 25.55 11.28
C VAL A 37 -34.11 26.31 12.54
N MET A 38 -32.89 26.09 13.02
CA MET A 38 -32.24 26.93 14.03
C MET A 38 -31.34 27.94 13.32
N LEU A 39 -31.46 29.21 13.68
CA LEU A 39 -30.71 30.30 13.05
C LEU A 39 -29.73 30.93 14.03
N ASN A 40 -28.50 31.15 13.58
CA ASN A 40 -27.49 31.91 14.33
C ASN A 40 -26.91 33.01 13.44
N GLY A 41 -26.80 34.21 13.98
CA GLY A 41 -26.23 35.36 13.28
C GLY A 41 -25.49 36.32 14.22
N PHE A 42 -24.46 36.96 13.69
CA PHE A 42 -23.66 37.96 14.42
C PHE A 42 -23.43 39.21 13.58
N SER A 43 -23.50 40.39 14.20
CA SER A 43 -23.38 41.69 13.53
C SER A 43 -24.47 41.89 12.48
N ALA A 44 -24.11 42.13 11.21
CA ALA A 44 -25.08 42.28 10.12
C ALA A 44 -26.00 41.05 9.97
N SER A 45 -25.47 39.83 10.08
CA SER A 45 -26.29 38.62 10.01
C SER A 45 -27.14 38.41 11.27
N GLY A 46 -26.71 38.92 12.42
CA GLY A 46 -27.51 38.94 13.66
C GLY A 46 -28.77 39.80 13.52
N ASN A 47 -28.62 41.00 12.96
CA ASN A 47 -29.76 41.85 12.59
C ASN A 47 -30.65 41.17 11.54
N PHE A 48 -30.06 40.47 10.58
CA PHE A 48 -30.80 39.74 9.55
C PHE A 48 -31.66 38.63 10.17
N VAL A 49 -31.09 37.71 10.96
CA VAL A 49 -31.85 36.58 11.53
C VAL A 49 -32.92 37.06 12.50
N ASN A 50 -32.67 38.12 13.28
CA ASN A 50 -33.69 38.74 14.15
C ASN A 50 -34.91 39.25 13.35
N ARG A 51 -34.68 39.92 12.21
CA ARG A 51 -35.75 40.41 11.33
C ARG A 51 -36.41 39.26 10.55
N PHE A 52 -35.63 38.26 10.14
CA PHE A 52 -36.13 37.08 9.47
C PHE A 52 -37.13 36.34 10.33
N THR A 53 -36.83 36.13 11.62
CA THR A 53 -37.78 35.55 12.58
C THR A 53 -39.08 36.35 12.68
N GLY A 54 -39.02 37.69 12.58
CA GLY A 54 -40.22 38.54 12.53
C GLY A 54 -41.05 38.40 11.24
N LEU A 55 -40.42 38.02 10.13
CA LEU A 55 -41.07 37.86 8.82
C LEU A 55 -41.56 36.42 8.58
N GLN A 56 -40.85 35.42 9.10
CA GLN A 56 -41.01 34.00 8.80
C GLN A 56 -40.95 33.15 10.09
N PRO A 57 -41.75 33.44 11.13
CA PRO A 57 -41.62 32.75 12.42
C PRO A 57 -41.91 31.25 12.34
N ASP A 58 -42.83 30.83 11.47
CA ASP A 58 -43.33 29.43 11.38
C ASP A 58 -42.26 28.39 10.99
N ILE A 59 -41.14 28.81 10.43
CA ILE A 59 -40.04 27.91 10.03
C ILE A 59 -38.85 27.97 10.98
N VAL A 60 -38.88 28.84 11.99
CA VAL A 60 -37.76 29.07 12.90
C VAL A 60 -38.03 28.37 14.21
N ARG A 61 -37.26 27.33 14.51
CA ARG A 61 -37.35 26.61 15.78
C ARG A 61 -36.72 27.38 16.94
N SER A 62 -35.60 28.06 16.69
CA SER A 62 -34.94 28.94 17.65
C SER A 62 -33.95 29.86 16.93
N VAL A 63 -33.68 31.04 17.50
CA VAL A 63 -32.78 32.02 16.89
C VAL A 63 -31.79 32.60 17.90
N THR A 64 -30.53 32.74 17.48
CA THR A 64 -29.49 33.48 18.21
C THR A 64 -29.05 34.69 17.38
N ALA A 65 -29.08 35.88 17.99
CA ALA A 65 -28.78 37.14 17.30
C ALA A 65 -27.79 38.00 18.11
N GLY A 66 -26.54 38.04 17.65
CA GLY A 66 -25.45 38.74 18.30
C GLY A 66 -25.05 40.05 17.64
N GLY A 67 -24.48 41.00 18.40
CA GLY A 67 -23.92 42.23 17.85
C GLY A 67 -24.95 43.13 17.16
N VAL A 68 -26.18 43.12 17.67
CA VAL A 68 -27.40 43.68 17.07
C VAL A 68 -27.54 45.21 17.17
N ASN A 69 -26.52 45.92 17.66
CA ASN A 69 -26.50 47.38 17.83
C ASN A 69 -27.63 47.99 18.70
N GLY A 70 -28.39 47.15 19.41
CA GLY A 70 -29.64 47.56 20.06
C GLY A 70 -30.74 47.97 19.07
N THR A 71 -30.69 47.51 17.82
CA THR A 71 -31.67 47.84 16.77
C THR A 71 -32.53 46.63 16.41
N LEU A 72 -33.05 45.95 17.44
CA LEU A 72 -33.92 44.79 17.28
C LEU A 72 -35.21 45.17 16.57
N PHE A 73 -35.72 44.28 15.74
CA PHE A 73 -37.05 44.38 15.16
C PHE A 73 -38.11 44.55 16.26
N LEU A 74 -38.84 45.67 16.27
CA LEU A 74 -39.87 45.93 17.28
C LEU A 74 -41.24 45.41 16.81
N PRO A 75 -41.95 44.57 17.58
CA PRO A 75 -43.29 44.06 17.26
C PRO A 75 -44.39 45.14 17.47
N LEU A 76 -44.14 46.37 17.01
CA LEU A 76 -44.97 47.55 17.24
C LEU A 76 -45.20 48.34 15.94
N GLU A 77 -46.42 48.81 15.72
CA GLU A 77 -46.74 49.72 14.61
C GLU A 77 -46.34 51.17 14.92
N GLN A 78 -46.34 51.57 16.20
CA GLN A 78 -46.06 52.94 16.64
C GLN A 78 -45.34 52.96 17.99
N ALA A 79 -44.35 53.84 18.14
CA ALA A 79 -43.73 54.14 19.43
C ALA A 79 -43.25 55.60 19.48
N LYS A 80 -43.29 56.20 20.67
CA LYS A 80 -42.80 57.57 20.96
C LYS A 80 -43.26 58.65 19.95
N GLY A 81 -44.45 58.49 19.36
CA GLY A 81 -45.02 59.45 18.40
C GLY A 81 -44.63 59.23 16.94
N HIS A 82 -43.91 58.14 16.63
CA HIS A 82 -43.51 57.73 15.29
C HIS A 82 -44.28 56.49 14.83
N THR A 83 -44.54 56.41 13.53
CA THR A 83 -44.95 55.16 12.86
C THR A 83 -43.69 54.35 12.56
N LEU A 84 -43.70 53.06 12.92
CA LEU A 84 -42.55 52.18 12.83
C LEU A 84 -42.70 51.25 11.62
N ASN A 85 -42.24 51.73 10.48
CA ASN A 85 -42.14 50.92 9.27
C ASN A 85 -40.98 49.92 9.36
N TYR A 86 -41.00 48.91 8.51
CA TYR A 86 -39.89 47.99 8.35
C TYR A 86 -38.61 48.76 7.95
N HIS A 87 -37.45 48.47 8.53
CA HIS A 87 -37.13 47.36 9.43
C HIS A 87 -37.10 47.73 10.92
N ILE A 88 -37.67 48.88 11.33
CA ILE A 88 -37.76 49.28 12.74
C ILE A 88 -38.94 48.61 13.44
N GLY A 89 -40.11 48.57 12.79
CA GLY A 89 -41.29 47.90 13.31
C GLY A 89 -42.16 47.30 12.22
N VAL A 90 -43.45 47.11 12.51
CA VAL A 90 -44.35 46.26 11.71
C VAL A 90 -45.41 47.01 10.90
N ALA A 91 -45.40 48.34 10.91
CA ALA A 91 -46.52 49.17 10.44
C ALA A 91 -46.88 48.99 8.95
N ASP A 92 -45.91 48.66 8.10
CA ASP A 92 -46.07 48.48 6.65
C ASP A 92 -45.76 47.06 6.18
N LEU A 93 -45.69 46.07 7.09
CA LEU A 93 -45.37 44.69 6.70
C LEU A 93 -46.42 44.09 5.75
N ASP A 94 -47.71 44.27 6.01
CA ASP A 94 -48.80 43.78 5.12
C ASP A 94 -48.66 44.34 3.69
N GLU A 95 -48.17 45.58 3.55
CA GLU A 95 -47.90 46.19 2.23
C GLU A 95 -46.68 45.58 1.54
N ILE A 96 -45.66 45.17 2.31
CA ILE A 96 -44.37 44.67 1.79
C ILE A 96 -44.42 43.16 1.49
N THR A 97 -44.98 42.37 2.39
CA THR A 97 -44.95 40.90 2.33
C THR A 97 -46.22 40.32 1.73
N GLY A 98 -47.33 41.07 1.80
CA GLY A 98 -48.68 40.61 1.47
C GLY A 98 -49.44 39.98 2.66
N ASP A 99 -48.77 39.86 3.80
CA ASP A 99 -49.31 39.30 5.04
C ASP A 99 -48.93 40.19 6.24
N GLY A 100 -49.86 40.38 7.18
CA GLY A 100 -49.57 41.11 8.42
C GLY A 100 -48.57 40.37 9.32
N PHE A 101 -48.04 41.08 10.32
CA PHE A 101 -47.14 40.48 11.32
C PHE A 101 -47.86 39.40 12.16
N ASP A 102 -47.33 38.17 12.12
CA ASP A 102 -47.81 37.07 12.96
C ASP A 102 -47.17 37.15 14.35
N ALA A 103 -47.82 37.94 15.21
CA ALA A 103 -47.35 38.17 16.57
C ALA A 103 -47.46 36.93 17.46
N ASP A 104 -48.34 35.97 17.14
CA ASP A 104 -48.52 34.78 17.99
C ASP A 104 -47.38 33.78 17.71
N SER A 105 -47.14 33.43 16.44
CA SER A 105 -46.00 32.57 16.08
C SER A 105 -44.66 33.20 16.48
N TRP A 106 -44.48 34.51 16.29
CA TRP A 106 -43.22 35.18 16.63
C TRP A 106 -42.89 35.16 18.13
N ARG A 107 -43.90 35.23 19.01
CA ARG A 107 -43.68 35.16 20.47
C ARG A 107 -43.24 33.77 20.92
N ASP A 108 -43.73 32.74 20.24
CA ASP A 108 -43.45 31.35 20.56
C ASP A 108 -42.08 30.88 20.06
N VAL A 109 -41.41 31.63 19.17
CA VAL A 109 -40.03 31.32 18.75
C VAL A 109 -39.06 31.71 19.87
N PRO A 110 -38.29 30.78 20.46
CA PRO A 110 -37.25 31.09 21.42
C PRO A 110 -36.13 31.93 20.78
N GLN A 111 -35.75 33.03 21.43
CA GLN A 111 -34.76 33.98 20.93
C GLN A 111 -33.67 34.26 21.98
N PHE A 112 -32.41 34.01 21.64
CA PHE A 112 -31.28 34.43 22.45
C PHE A 112 -30.52 35.56 21.78
N ILE A 113 -30.64 36.76 22.35
CA ILE A 113 -30.17 38.00 21.77
C ILE A 113 -29.04 38.54 22.63
N TYR A 114 -27.90 38.85 22.02
CA TYR A 114 -26.74 39.26 22.80
C TYR A 114 -25.93 40.39 22.20
N MET A 115 -25.21 41.10 23.07
CA MET A 115 -24.30 42.17 22.70
C MET A 115 -23.08 42.24 23.61
N GLY A 116 -21.93 42.63 23.06
CA GLY A 116 -20.77 42.98 23.86
C GLY A 116 -20.97 44.31 24.60
N GLY A 117 -20.65 44.35 25.90
CA GLY A 117 -20.72 45.56 26.71
C GLY A 117 -19.82 46.69 26.23
N GLU A 118 -18.70 46.33 25.58
CA GLU A 118 -17.69 47.25 25.01
C GLU A 118 -17.75 47.31 23.48
N ASP A 119 -18.85 46.84 22.87
CA ASP A 119 -19.03 46.87 21.41
C ASP A 119 -19.41 48.30 20.96
N GLU A 120 -18.54 48.96 20.21
CA GLU A 120 -18.75 50.34 19.72
C GLU A 120 -19.25 50.40 18.27
N ASN A 121 -19.55 49.26 17.62
CA ASN A 121 -19.83 49.19 16.19
C ASN A 121 -21.25 49.64 15.79
N ASP A 122 -21.62 50.89 16.06
CA ASP A 122 -22.96 51.43 15.79
C ASP A 122 -23.22 51.66 14.29
N THR A 123 -24.28 51.04 13.75
CA THR A 123 -24.62 51.12 12.32
C THR A 123 -25.52 52.31 11.96
N ILE A 124 -26.22 52.93 12.91
CA ILE A 124 -27.16 54.04 12.66
C ILE A 124 -26.50 55.23 11.91
N PRO A 125 -25.24 55.62 12.18
CA PRO A 125 -24.60 56.73 11.47
C PRO A 125 -24.38 56.50 9.95
N TYR A 126 -24.39 55.26 9.46
CA TYR A 126 -24.05 54.96 8.07
C TYR A 126 -25.28 55.01 7.15
N SER A 127 -25.17 55.73 6.03
CA SER A 127 -26.28 56.03 5.12
C SER A 127 -26.61 54.92 4.11
N ASP A 128 -25.76 53.91 4.02
CA ASP A 128 -25.99 52.68 3.26
C ASP A 128 -26.97 51.73 3.97
N ALA A 129 -26.95 51.70 5.31
CA ALA A 129 -27.86 50.93 6.14
C ALA A 129 -29.15 51.69 6.51
N TRP A 130 -29.06 53.01 6.70
CA TRP A 130 -30.16 53.84 7.19
C TRP A 130 -30.44 55.06 6.32
N SER A 131 -31.69 55.22 5.88
CA SER A 131 -32.13 56.51 5.33
C SER A 131 -32.15 57.59 6.43
N GLU A 132 -32.05 58.86 6.04
CA GLU A 132 -32.04 59.97 7.00
C GLU A 132 -33.28 60.00 7.91
N GLU A 133 -34.44 59.67 7.34
CA GLU A 133 -35.70 59.59 8.11
C GLU A 133 -35.70 58.41 9.07
N GLN A 134 -35.31 57.21 8.62
CA GLN A 134 -35.25 56.02 9.49
C GLN A 134 -34.21 56.19 10.60
N ARG A 135 -33.07 56.83 10.32
CA ARG A 135 -32.04 57.15 11.31
C ARG A 135 -32.60 57.98 12.46
N GLN A 136 -33.35 59.04 12.12
CA GLN A 136 -33.95 59.93 13.12
C GLN A 136 -34.99 59.17 13.96
N ILE A 137 -35.86 58.39 13.31
CA ILE A 137 -36.85 57.55 14.00
C ILE A 137 -36.15 56.55 14.93
N ALA A 138 -35.10 55.89 14.47
CA ALA A 138 -34.35 54.91 15.27
C ALA A 138 -33.74 55.54 16.53
N LEU A 139 -33.12 56.72 16.42
CA LEU A 139 -32.58 57.44 17.58
C LEU A 139 -33.68 57.94 18.53
N ASP A 140 -34.79 58.46 18.00
CA ASP A 140 -35.92 58.92 18.81
C ASP A 140 -36.61 57.77 19.55
N VAL A 141 -36.67 56.59 18.93
CA VAL A 141 -37.35 55.38 19.43
C VAL A 141 -36.44 54.54 20.31
N TYR A 142 -35.31 54.04 19.81
CA TYR A 142 -34.40 53.18 20.58
C TYR A 142 -33.58 53.97 21.60
N GLY A 143 -33.08 55.14 21.23
CA GLY A 143 -32.16 55.96 22.05
C GLY A 143 -30.77 56.12 21.44
N GLU A 144 -29.91 56.90 22.09
CA GLU A 144 -28.61 57.27 21.53
C GLU A 144 -27.56 56.17 21.73
N HIS A 145 -27.50 55.55 22.92
CA HIS A 145 -26.44 54.61 23.27
C HIS A 145 -26.90 53.15 23.15
N MET A 146 -26.17 52.32 22.40
CA MET A 146 -26.56 50.94 22.09
C MET A 146 -26.85 50.10 23.34
N GLN A 147 -25.89 50.01 24.27
CA GLN A 147 -26.03 49.21 25.49
C GLN A 147 -26.88 49.88 26.57
N ASN A 148 -26.79 51.20 26.73
CA ASN A 148 -27.39 51.91 27.87
C ASN A 148 -28.83 52.38 27.62
N ASP A 149 -29.19 52.62 26.36
CA ASP A 149 -30.54 53.09 26.00
C ASP A 149 -31.27 52.04 25.16
N ARG A 150 -30.65 51.59 24.06
CA ARG A 150 -31.34 50.83 23.01
C ARG A 150 -31.64 49.40 23.41
N MET A 151 -30.65 48.66 23.93
CA MET A 151 -30.82 47.29 24.39
C MET A 151 -31.88 47.18 25.51
N PRO A 152 -31.83 47.99 26.60
CA PRO A 152 -32.89 47.97 27.63
C PRO A 152 -34.27 48.37 27.11
N TYR A 153 -34.34 49.28 26.13
CA TYR A 153 -35.61 49.62 25.50
C TYR A 153 -36.16 48.43 24.71
N CYS A 154 -35.33 47.76 23.92
CA CYS A 154 -35.76 46.56 23.19
C CYS A 154 -36.21 45.45 24.14
N GLU A 155 -35.45 45.18 25.21
CA GLU A 155 -35.82 44.24 26.27
C GLU A 155 -37.20 44.57 26.85
N SER A 156 -37.45 45.83 27.20
CA SER A 156 -38.78 46.22 27.71
C SER A 156 -39.92 46.01 26.69
N VAL A 157 -39.65 46.18 25.39
CA VAL A 157 -40.66 45.96 24.35
C VAL A 157 -40.91 44.46 24.15
N TYR A 158 -39.88 43.63 24.20
CA TYR A 158 -40.00 42.17 24.09
C TYR A 158 -40.72 41.58 25.31
N ASP A 159 -40.39 42.05 26.51
CA ASP A 159 -41.10 41.70 27.76
C ASP A 159 -42.57 42.11 27.71
N ASP A 160 -42.88 43.34 27.29
CA ASP A 160 -44.26 43.83 27.15
C ASP A 160 -45.05 43.04 26.08
N ALA A 161 -44.35 42.48 25.10
CA ALA A 161 -44.91 41.64 24.06
C ALA A 161 -45.08 40.17 24.48
N ASP A 162 -44.59 39.74 25.66
CA ASP A 162 -44.57 38.34 26.12
C ASP A 162 -43.86 37.42 25.12
N ALA A 163 -42.73 37.89 24.56
CA ALA A 163 -41.88 37.11 23.66
C ALA A 163 -40.98 36.15 24.46
N ASP A 164 -40.78 34.93 23.97
CA ASP A 164 -39.79 34.01 24.52
C ASP A 164 -38.37 34.43 24.11
N ALA A 165 -37.84 35.46 24.78
CA ALA A 165 -36.55 36.03 24.47
C ALA A 165 -35.68 36.24 25.71
N GLU A 166 -34.43 35.79 25.64
CA GLU A 166 -33.37 36.16 26.57
C GLU A 166 -32.46 37.21 25.92
N ILE A 167 -32.39 38.40 26.51
CA ILE A 167 -31.52 39.48 26.05
C ILE A 167 -30.35 39.67 27.02
N LYS A 168 -29.11 39.56 26.53
CA LYS A 168 -27.92 39.53 27.37
C LYS A 168 -26.82 40.47 26.90
N ILE A 169 -26.25 41.24 27.83
CA ILE A 169 -25.05 42.04 27.62
C ILE A 169 -23.85 41.36 28.29
N TYR A 170 -22.79 41.11 27.51
CA TYR A 170 -21.56 40.50 28.00
C TYR A 170 -20.52 41.58 28.33
N GLU A 171 -20.36 41.88 29.61
CA GLU A 171 -19.39 42.85 30.13
C GLU A 171 -17.95 42.52 29.72
N GLY A 172 -17.18 43.54 29.32
CA GLY A 172 -15.78 43.39 28.89
C GLY A 172 -15.59 42.74 27.50
N VAL A 173 -16.67 42.47 26.77
CA VAL A 173 -16.64 41.90 25.42
C VAL A 173 -16.91 43.01 24.39
N GLY A 174 -16.05 43.11 23.37
CA GLY A 174 -16.24 44.02 22.22
C GLY A 174 -17.00 43.35 21.07
N HIS A 175 -16.76 43.80 19.83
CA HIS A 175 -17.40 43.23 18.62
C HIS A 175 -16.81 41.87 18.19
N ARG A 176 -16.98 40.83 19.03
CA ARG A 176 -16.48 39.46 18.77
C ARG A 176 -17.33 38.42 19.50
N ILE A 177 -17.09 37.13 19.21
CA ILE A 177 -17.75 35.99 19.85
C ILE A 177 -16.71 35.13 20.61
N PRO A 178 -16.40 35.44 21.89
CA PRO A 178 -15.53 34.60 22.71
C PRO A 178 -16.14 33.22 23.00
N LYS A 179 -15.30 32.27 23.42
CA LYS A 179 -15.71 30.88 23.72
C LYS A 179 -16.96 30.77 24.61
N GLN A 180 -17.05 31.57 25.66
CA GLN A 180 -18.22 31.57 26.55
C GLN A 180 -19.53 31.88 25.81
N ILE A 181 -19.51 32.80 24.85
CA ILE A 181 -20.71 33.14 24.06
C ILE A 181 -21.03 31.99 23.09
N GLN A 182 -20.01 31.34 22.51
CA GLN A 182 -20.21 30.14 21.67
C GLN A 182 -20.86 29.01 22.46
N GLU A 183 -20.39 28.75 23.69
CA GLU A 183 -20.95 27.76 24.60
C GLU A 183 -22.41 28.09 24.96
N ASP A 184 -22.73 29.37 25.26
CA ASP A 184 -24.10 29.81 25.54
C ASP A 184 -25.02 29.67 24.31
N ILE A 185 -24.56 30.01 23.09
CA ILE A 185 -25.31 29.84 21.82
C ILE A 185 -25.65 28.37 21.57
N VAL A 186 -24.65 27.48 21.69
CA VAL A 186 -24.83 26.05 21.45
C VAL A 186 -25.74 25.45 22.53
N GLY A 187 -25.53 25.81 23.80
CA GLY A 187 -26.37 25.38 24.91
C GLY A 187 -27.84 25.79 24.74
N PHE A 188 -28.08 27.04 24.32
CA PHE A 188 -29.41 27.53 24.01
C PHE A 188 -30.09 26.70 22.91
N HIS A 189 -29.47 26.55 21.74
CA HIS A 189 -30.07 25.78 20.66
C HIS A 189 -30.30 24.31 21.02
N ARG A 190 -29.39 23.66 21.76
CA ARG A 190 -29.56 22.28 22.23
C ARG A 190 -30.74 22.14 23.18
N LYS A 191 -30.97 23.12 24.06
CA LYS A 191 -32.13 23.18 24.95
C LYS A 191 -33.43 23.28 24.16
N GLU A 192 -33.52 24.21 23.21
CA GLU A 192 -34.73 24.39 22.39
C GLU A 192 -34.94 23.26 21.35
N ALA A 193 -33.87 22.51 21.05
CA ALA A 193 -33.96 21.25 20.33
C ALA A 193 -34.58 20.12 21.17
N GLU A 194 -34.65 20.28 22.49
CA GLU A 194 -34.84 19.19 23.45
C GLU A 194 -33.90 18.01 23.16
N LEU A 195 -32.61 18.29 22.91
CA LEU A 195 -31.65 17.27 22.49
C LEU A 195 -31.52 16.20 23.58
N LYS A 196 -31.81 14.95 23.20
CA LYS A 196 -31.73 13.77 24.06
C LYS A 196 -30.95 12.70 23.32
N GLU A 197 -29.66 12.66 23.58
CA GLU A 197 -28.72 11.77 22.89
C GLU A 197 -27.92 10.95 23.89
N ILE A 198 -27.69 9.70 23.51
CA ILE A 198 -26.72 8.82 24.12
C ILE A 198 -26.01 8.06 23.00
N SER A 199 -24.70 7.90 23.12
CA SER A 199 -23.89 7.04 22.27
C SER A 199 -22.86 6.31 23.12
N PHE A 200 -22.32 5.20 22.62
CA PHE A 200 -21.13 4.62 23.21
C PHE A 200 -19.92 5.47 22.78
N THR A 201 -19.01 5.78 23.72
CA THR A 201 -17.74 6.44 23.33
C THR A 201 -16.81 5.46 22.63
N GLU A 202 -16.88 4.19 23.02
CA GLU A 202 -16.22 3.07 22.35
C GLU A 202 -17.22 1.90 22.22
N PRO A 203 -17.20 1.16 21.10
CA PRO A 203 -18.03 -0.02 20.93
C PRO A 203 -17.86 -1.02 22.09
N PRO A 204 -18.93 -1.57 22.68
CA PRO A 204 -18.82 -2.52 23.78
C PRO A 204 -17.93 -3.72 23.42
N ILE A 205 -16.99 -4.12 24.29
CA ILE A 205 -16.08 -5.24 24.04
C ILE A 205 -16.43 -6.42 24.94
N ALA A 206 -16.43 -7.63 24.40
CA ALA A 206 -16.69 -8.84 25.19
C ALA A 206 -15.65 -9.03 26.30
N GLY A 207 -16.15 -9.32 27.51
CA GLY A 207 -15.34 -9.44 28.73
C GLY A 207 -15.29 -8.17 29.59
N GLU A 208 -15.71 -7.01 29.08
CA GLU A 208 -15.77 -5.78 29.87
C GLU A 208 -16.86 -5.84 30.96
N THR A 209 -16.64 -5.12 32.05
CA THR A 209 -17.59 -5.00 33.17
C THR A 209 -18.19 -3.61 33.29
N THR A 210 -17.90 -2.73 32.34
CA THR A 210 -18.29 -1.32 32.30
C THR A 210 -18.55 -0.92 30.85
N LEU A 211 -19.45 0.03 30.61
CA LEU A 211 -19.66 0.65 29.30
C LEU A 211 -19.40 2.15 29.40
N GLU A 212 -18.58 2.68 28.50
CA GLU A 212 -18.33 4.12 28.39
C GLU A 212 -19.32 4.73 27.40
N VAL A 213 -20.01 5.79 27.83
CA VAL A 213 -21.09 6.43 27.05
C VAL A 213 -20.95 7.94 27.06
N HIS A 214 -21.20 8.55 25.91
CA HIS A 214 -21.43 9.98 25.77
C HIS A 214 -22.92 10.24 25.95
N VAL A 215 -23.27 11.20 26.80
CA VAL A 215 -24.66 11.55 27.07
C VAL A 215 -24.84 13.05 26.96
N ALA A 216 -25.81 13.47 26.15
CA ALA A 216 -26.18 14.86 25.95
C ALA A 216 -27.70 15.00 26.12
N ILE A 217 -28.12 15.38 27.34
CA ILE A 217 -29.53 15.60 27.67
C ILE A 217 -29.76 17.07 27.99
N PHE A 218 -30.59 17.71 27.20
CA PHE A 218 -31.04 19.08 27.37
C PHE A 218 -32.57 19.07 27.49
N ASP A 219 -33.03 18.87 28.72
CA ASP A 219 -34.45 18.79 29.12
C ASP A 219 -34.67 19.62 30.42
N ASP A 220 -35.93 19.93 30.74
CA ASP A 220 -36.35 20.66 31.94
C ASP A 220 -36.12 19.88 33.25
N GLN A 221 -35.98 18.55 33.16
CA GLN A 221 -35.68 17.70 34.32
C GLN A 221 -34.22 17.82 34.72
N THR A 222 -33.92 17.84 36.03
CA THR A 222 -32.55 18.08 36.50
C THR A 222 -31.61 16.89 36.33
N GLU A 223 -32.12 15.67 36.44
CA GLU A 223 -31.31 14.45 36.49
C GLU A 223 -32.02 13.26 35.82
N PHE A 224 -31.23 12.36 35.23
CA PHE A 224 -31.65 11.11 34.62
C PHE A 224 -30.77 9.94 35.06
N ASP A 225 -31.31 8.73 34.99
CA ASP A 225 -30.59 7.48 35.26
C ASP A 225 -30.15 6.84 33.95
N LEU A 226 -28.89 6.42 33.89
CA LEU A 226 -28.32 5.59 32.83
C LEU A 226 -28.34 4.12 33.24
N ARG A 227 -28.72 3.26 32.30
CA ARG A 227 -28.75 1.81 32.48
C ARG A 227 -28.33 1.09 31.22
N ALA A 228 -27.76 -0.09 31.39
CA ALA A 228 -27.38 -0.98 30.31
C ALA A 228 -28.27 -2.22 30.30
N PHE A 229 -28.67 -2.66 29.12
CA PHE A 229 -29.55 -3.80 28.90
C PHE A 229 -28.99 -4.73 27.84
N SER A 230 -29.31 -6.01 28.00
CA SER A 230 -29.17 -7.03 26.98
C SER A 230 -30.54 -7.60 26.66
N ASP A 231 -30.81 -7.87 25.38
CA ASP A 231 -32.07 -8.49 24.96
C ASP A 231 -32.28 -9.88 25.59
N ASP A 232 -31.19 -10.62 25.81
CA ASP A 232 -31.22 -11.98 26.34
C ASP A 232 -31.19 -12.03 27.87
N ARG A 233 -30.48 -11.10 28.51
CA ARG A 233 -30.21 -11.12 29.96
C ARG A 233 -31.00 -10.08 30.75
N GLY A 234 -31.58 -9.08 30.09
CA GLY A 234 -32.33 -7.98 30.71
C GLY A 234 -31.43 -6.86 31.23
N ASP A 235 -31.83 -6.22 32.33
CA ASP A 235 -31.07 -5.13 32.97
C ASP A 235 -29.74 -5.65 33.50
N LEU A 236 -28.64 -5.10 32.99
CA LEU A 236 -27.28 -5.45 33.38
C LEU A 236 -26.73 -4.52 34.46
N THR A 237 -27.49 -3.53 34.94
CA THR A 237 -27.04 -2.50 35.88
C THR A 237 -27.67 -2.69 37.26
N GLU A 238 -26.87 -2.84 38.33
CA GLU A 238 -27.40 -2.94 39.71
C GLU A 238 -27.80 -1.56 40.24
N THR A 239 -26.90 -0.58 40.11
CA THR A 239 -27.13 0.82 40.51
C THR A 239 -26.97 1.69 39.28
N ALA A 240 -28.00 2.47 38.94
CA ALA A 240 -27.95 3.36 37.79
C ALA A 240 -26.92 4.48 37.99
N THR A 241 -26.25 4.87 36.91
CA THR A 241 -25.38 6.05 36.87
C THR A 241 -26.25 7.28 36.65
N THR A 242 -26.20 8.27 37.55
CA THR A 242 -26.99 9.50 37.41
C THR A 242 -26.25 10.55 36.60
N VAL A 243 -26.92 11.16 35.62
CA VAL A 243 -26.42 12.30 34.83
C VAL A 243 -27.32 13.52 35.02
N SER A 244 -26.72 14.71 34.97
CA SER A 244 -27.44 15.98 35.07
C SER A 244 -27.76 16.55 33.68
N THR A 245 -28.91 17.23 33.56
CA THR A 245 -29.29 17.95 32.33
C THR A 245 -28.40 19.17 32.06
N GLY A 246 -28.38 19.61 30.81
CA GLY A 246 -27.78 20.88 30.38
C GLY A 246 -26.29 20.81 30.05
N ASN A 247 -25.69 19.62 30.08
CA ASN A 247 -24.31 19.39 29.66
C ASN A 247 -24.19 18.10 28.84
N SER A 248 -23.22 18.06 27.94
CA SER A 248 -22.64 16.79 27.46
C SER A 248 -21.71 16.24 28.52
N VAL A 249 -21.74 14.93 28.75
CA VAL A 249 -20.81 14.25 29.66
C VAL A 249 -20.46 12.86 29.14
N ASP A 250 -19.17 12.53 29.18
CA ASP A 250 -18.69 11.16 29.04
C ASP A 250 -18.71 10.49 30.43
N THR A 251 -19.32 9.32 30.53
CA THR A 251 -19.46 8.62 31.81
C THR A 251 -19.55 7.11 31.63
N THR A 252 -19.37 6.39 32.74
CA THR A 252 -19.30 4.94 32.76
C THR A 252 -20.58 4.35 33.37
N ILE A 253 -21.10 3.27 32.78
CA ILE A 253 -22.15 2.43 33.35
C ILE A 253 -21.51 1.14 33.87
N ASP A 254 -21.63 0.89 35.18
CA ASP A 254 -21.16 -0.36 35.79
C ASP A 254 -22.11 -1.53 35.46
N LEU A 255 -21.54 -2.65 35.00
CA LEU A 255 -22.28 -3.87 34.70
C LEU A 255 -22.18 -4.89 35.84
N THR A 256 -23.27 -5.62 36.06
CA THR A 256 -23.37 -6.71 37.04
C THR A 256 -22.68 -7.99 36.59
N THR A 257 -22.51 -8.14 35.27
CA THR A 257 -21.86 -9.28 34.62
C THR A 257 -21.07 -8.78 33.44
N GLN A 258 -20.04 -9.54 33.05
CA GLN A 258 -19.24 -9.20 31.88
C GLN A 258 -20.08 -9.25 30.59
N VAL A 259 -19.71 -8.43 29.62
CA VAL A 259 -20.26 -8.46 28.25
C VAL A 259 -19.96 -9.81 27.59
N GLU A 260 -20.95 -10.39 26.91
CA GLU A 260 -20.77 -11.65 26.16
C GLU A 260 -20.40 -11.37 24.68
N PRO A 261 -19.63 -12.25 24.01
CA PRO A 261 -19.31 -12.11 22.59
C PRO A 261 -20.55 -12.01 21.70
N GLU A 262 -20.52 -11.10 20.73
CA GLU A 262 -21.61 -10.84 19.78
C GLU A 262 -22.97 -10.48 20.43
N GLU A 263 -22.98 -10.05 21.69
CA GLU A 263 -24.21 -9.69 22.40
C GLU A 263 -24.68 -8.27 22.04
N PRO A 264 -25.95 -8.05 21.62
CA PRO A 264 -26.50 -6.71 21.50
C PRO A 264 -26.68 -6.08 22.88
N LEU A 265 -25.99 -4.96 23.10
CA LEU A 265 -26.08 -4.16 24.32
C LEU A 265 -26.72 -2.82 24.04
N SER A 266 -27.67 -2.45 24.89
CA SER A 266 -28.35 -1.16 24.83
C SER A 266 -28.00 -0.33 26.05
N ALA A 267 -27.49 0.89 25.85
CA ALA A 267 -27.45 1.89 26.89
C ALA A 267 -28.66 2.81 26.75
N ILE A 268 -29.37 3.06 27.84
CA ILE A 268 -30.59 3.85 27.86
C ILE A 268 -30.53 4.96 28.89
N VAL A 269 -31.23 6.05 28.60
CA VAL A 269 -31.49 7.17 29.50
C VAL A 269 -32.95 7.12 29.94
N VAL A 270 -33.20 7.04 31.25
CA VAL A 270 -34.54 6.93 31.84
C VAL A 270 -34.72 7.88 33.01
N GLN A 271 -35.98 8.12 33.40
CA GLN A 271 -36.30 8.88 34.62
C GLN A 271 -35.72 8.20 35.87
N PRO A 272 -35.24 8.95 36.87
CA PRO A 272 -34.65 8.38 38.08
C PRO A 272 -35.54 7.32 38.75
N GLY A 273 -34.97 6.14 39.01
CA GLY A 273 -35.66 4.99 39.61
C GLY A 273 -36.44 4.10 38.63
N THR A 274 -36.40 4.39 37.33
CA THR A 274 -37.02 3.56 36.28
C THR A 274 -36.04 2.47 35.84
N THR A 275 -36.53 1.26 35.57
CA THR A 275 -35.72 0.11 35.11
C THR A 275 -36.27 -0.53 33.82
N SER A 276 -37.19 0.16 33.13
CA SER A 276 -37.85 -0.35 31.92
C SER A 276 -37.26 0.31 30.68
N PRO A 277 -36.72 -0.44 29.71
CA PRO A 277 -36.26 0.11 28.43
C PRO A 277 -37.35 0.77 27.61
N GLU A 278 -38.62 0.34 27.75
CA GLU A 278 -39.75 0.94 27.03
C GLU A 278 -40.04 2.40 27.44
N GLU A 279 -39.51 2.82 28.59
CA GLU A 279 -39.65 4.18 29.12
C GLU A 279 -38.39 5.04 28.85
N ALA A 280 -37.47 4.56 28.02
CA ALA A 280 -36.26 5.29 27.63
C ALA A 280 -36.62 6.57 26.85
N ILE A 281 -35.99 7.68 27.24
CA ILE A 281 -36.08 8.95 26.51
C ILE A 281 -34.99 9.08 25.44
N ALA A 282 -33.91 8.31 25.58
CA ALA A 282 -32.84 8.13 24.60
C ALA A 282 -32.25 6.74 24.77
N SER A 283 -31.81 6.11 23.68
CA SER A 283 -31.18 4.80 23.71
C SER A 283 -30.21 4.64 22.56
N VAL A 284 -29.11 3.95 22.81
CA VAL A 284 -28.18 3.44 21.80
C VAL A 284 -28.08 1.95 21.97
N THR A 285 -28.08 1.22 20.85
CA THR A 285 -27.88 -0.23 20.84
C THR A 285 -26.74 -0.56 19.90
N GLN A 286 -25.76 -1.30 20.39
CA GLN A 286 -24.63 -1.77 19.60
C GLN A 286 -24.30 -3.19 20.01
N GLN A 287 -23.94 -4.01 19.04
CA GLN A 287 -23.56 -5.40 19.31
C GLN A 287 -22.07 -5.47 19.65
N ALA A 288 -21.78 -6.15 20.74
CA ALA A 288 -20.45 -6.25 21.32
C ALA A 288 -19.45 -6.86 20.33
N SER A 289 -18.27 -6.28 20.31
CA SER A 289 -17.13 -6.74 19.53
C SER A 289 -16.35 -7.82 20.28
N ASP A 290 -15.71 -8.71 19.53
CA ASP A 290 -14.67 -9.58 20.10
C ASP A 290 -13.47 -8.74 20.56
N PRO A 291 -12.83 -9.11 21.69
CA PRO A 291 -11.65 -8.42 22.15
C PRO A 291 -10.50 -8.57 21.13
N PRO A 292 -9.65 -7.54 20.97
CA PRO A 292 -8.42 -7.67 20.22
C PRO A 292 -7.60 -8.89 20.69
N SER A 293 -7.05 -9.64 19.75
CA SER A 293 -6.26 -10.83 20.06
C SER A 293 -4.96 -10.88 19.27
N MET A 294 -3.94 -11.49 19.86
CA MET A 294 -2.61 -11.67 19.26
C MET A 294 -1.96 -12.94 19.81
N GLN A 295 -1.36 -13.73 18.92
CA GLN A 295 -0.70 -15.00 19.20
C GLN A 295 0.52 -15.18 18.30
N VAL A 296 1.62 -15.68 18.86
CA VAL A 296 2.82 -16.04 18.08
C VAL A 296 2.71 -17.52 17.67
N THR A 297 2.69 -17.79 16.37
CA THR A 297 2.51 -19.13 15.79
C THR A 297 3.83 -19.78 15.37
N LYS A 298 4.87 -19.00 15.06
CA LYS A 298 6.27 -19.44 14.89
C LYS A 298 7.19 -18.59 15.74
N GLN A 299 8.00 -19.24 16.57
CA GLN A 299 9.04 -18.56 17.35
C GLN A 299 10.32 -18.42 16.52
N PRO A 300 11.05 -17.30 16.62
CA PRO A 300 12.32 -17.09 15.95
C PRO A 300 13.43 -17.98 16.53
N THR A 301 14.48 -18.22 15.76
CA THR A 301 15.75 -18.81 16.19
C THR A 301 16.92 -17.87 15.90
N VAL A 302 18.11 -18.18 16.41
CA VAL A 302 19.31 -17.34 16.17
C VAL A 302 19.76 -17.30 14.71
N THR A 303 19.44 -18.32 13.91
CA THR A 303 19.75 -18.36 12.47
C THR A 303 18.56 -17.97 11.60
N ASP A 304 17.34 -18.30 12.04
CA ASP A 304 16.09 -17.87 11.42
C ASP A 304 15.42 -16.83 12.33
N GLN A 305 15.79 -15.56 12.17
CA GLN A 305 15.31 -14.44 12.98
C GLN A 305 13.92 -13.96 12.56
N THR A 306 13.04 -14.87 12.15
CA THR A 306 11.65 -14.57 11.76
C THR A 306 10.64 -15.03 12.81
N VAL A 307 9.60 -14.24 13.05
CA VAL A 307 8.49 -14.53 13.97
C VAL A 307 7.17 -14.50 13.22
N THR A 308 6.37 -15.56 13.31
CA THR A 308 5.01 -15.58 12.74
C THR A 308 4.00 -15.22 13.82
N ILE A 309 3.15 -14.24 13.55
CA ILE A 309 2.17 -13.70 14.49
C ILE A 309 0.79 -13.71 13.83
N ASN A 310 -0.17 -14.32 14.50
CA ASN A 310 -1.60 -14.23 14.20
C ASN A 310 -2.23 -13.16 15.11
N TYR A 311 -2.98 -12.21 14.55
CA TYR A 311 -3.67 -11.20 15.33
C TYR A 311 -4.99 -10.76 14.67
N THR A 312 -5.90 -10.21 15.46
CA THR A 312 -7.24 -9.79 15.01
C THR A 312 -7.74 -8.65 15.87
N VAL A 313 -8.34 -7.65 15.22
CA VAL A 313 -9.16 -6.61 15.85
C VAL A 313 -10.52 -6.64 15.16
N SER A 314 -11.61 -6.58 15.92
CA SER A 314 -12.98 -6.57 15.37
C SER A 314 -13.16 -5.40 14.40
N GLY A 315 -13.81 -5.62 13.25
CA GLY A 315 -14.07 -4.56 12.24
C GLY A 315 -15.09 -3.51 12.68
N ARG A 316 -15.54 -3.58 13.93
CA ARG A 316 -16.37 -2.56 14.58
C ARG A 316 -15.58 -1.68 15.52
N TYR A 317 -14.30 -1.97 15.75
CA TYR A 317 -13.40 -1.09 16.47
C TYR A 317 -13.16 0.14 15.59
N GLU A 318 -13.54 1.31 16.09
CA GLU A 318 -13.41 2.58 15.38
C GLU A 318 -12.07 3.24 15.75
N THR A 319 -11.29 3.59 14.74
CA THR A 319 -10.00 4.29 14.84
C THR A 319 -9.82 5.04 13.53
N ASP A 320 -9.22 6.23 13.60
CA ASP A 320 -9.02 7.08 12.42
C ASP A 320 -7.84 6.59 11.58
N SER A 321 -6.89 5.90 12.22
CA SER A 321 -5.71 5.32 11.62
C SER A 321 -5.69 3.78 11.73
N PRO A 322 -4.99 3.08 10.82
CA PRO A 322 -4.78 1.64 10.95
C PRO A 322 -4.10 1.24 12.27
N VAL A 323 -4.44 0.06 12.80
CA VAL A 323 -3.83 -0.48 14.03
C VAL A 323 -2.42 -0.95 13.72
N HIS A 324 -1.45 -0.53 14.53
CA HIS A 324 -0.05 -0.88 14.36
C HIS A 324 0.36 -2.13 15.14
N VAL A 325 1.21 -2.93 14.51
CA VAL A 325 1.87 -4.11 15.09
C VAL A 325 3.33 -3.77 15.33
N TYR A 326 3.77 -3.90 16.59
CA TYR A 326 5.15 -3.65 16.99
C TYR A 326 5.79 -4.87 17.62
N LEU A 327 7.10 -5.03 17.45
CA LEU A 327 7.94 -5.90 18.26
C LEU A 327 8.81 -5.04 19.19
N SER A 328 8.95 -5.46 20.44
CA SER A 328 9.73 -4.70 21.42
C SER A 328 10.34 -5.62 22.48
N LEU A 329 11.36 -5.14 23.18
CA LEU A 329 11.90 -5.83 24.36
C LEU A 329 10.87 -5.87 25.50
N MET A 330 10.83 -6.98 26.23
CA MET A 330 9.87 -7.18 27.34
C MET A 330 10.03 -6.18 28.50
N ASP A 331 11.24 -5.69 28.75
CA ASP A 331 11.58 -4.71 29.78
C ASP A 331 11.41 -3.24 29.33
N GLY A 332 10.94 -3.02 28.10
CA GLY A 332 10.73 -1.72 27.49
C GLY A 332 11.99 -1.17 26.82
N GLY A 333 11.82 -0.44 25.71
CA GLY A 333 12.93 0.02 24.88
C GLY A 333 12.47 0.46 23.49
N PRO A 334 13.39 0.61 22.53
CA PRO A 334 13.09 0.77 21.12
C PRO A 334 12.13 -0.32 20.63
N LYS A 335 11.27 0.04 19.68
CA LYS A 335 10.30 -0.86 19.09
C LYS A 335 10.55 -0.93 17.60
N GLN A 336 10.49 -2.13 17.05
CA GLN A 336 10.46 -2.38 15.62
C GLN A 336 9.00 -2.33 15.15
N PHE A 337 8.72 -1.53 14.12
CA PHE A 337 7.41 -1.54 13.48
C PHE A 337 7.33 -2.75 12.54
N LEU A 338 6.28 -3.55 12.65
CA LEU A 338 6.11 -4.77 11.85
C LEU A 338 5.09 -4.57 10.73
N ASN A 339 3.91 -4.05 11.05
CA ASN A 339 2.80 -3.91 10.11
C ASN A 339 1.75 -2.92 10.62
N SER A 340 0.87 -2.47 9.73
CA SER A 340 -0.37 -1.76 10.06
C SER A 340 -1.53 -2.42 9.33
N PHE A 341 -2.70 -2.52 9.96
CA PHE A 341 -3.86 -3.15 9.33
C PHE A 341 -5.16 -2.53 9.82
N ASP A 342 -6.18 -2.57 8.97
CA ASP A 342 -7.52 -2.11 9.33
C ASP A 342 -8.24 -3.15 10.20
N PRO A 343 -8.99 -2.70 11.23
CA PRO A 343 -9.88 -3.57 11.97
C PRO A 343 -10.82 -4.37 11.06
N GLY A 344 -11.05 -5.65 11.37
CA GLY A 344 -11.99 -6.53 10.65
C GLY A 344 -11.36 -7.73 9.97
N ALA A 345 -10.03 -7.75 9.83
CA ALA A 345 -9.29 -8.89 9.33
C ALA A 345 -8.61 -9.68 10.46
N THR A 346 -8.53 -11.00 10.28
CA THR A 346 -7.56 -11.84 10.98
C THR A 346 -6.33 -11.98 10.09
N VAL A 347 -5.19 -11.50 10.59
CA VAL A 347 -3.92 -11.54 9.86
C VAL A 347 -3.02 -12.57 10.52
N GLU A 348 -2.41 -13.44 9.73
CA GLU A 348 -1.28 -14.26 10.16
C GLU A 348 -0.13 -13.98 9.21
N ASP A 349 0.97 -13.47 9.75
CA ASP A 349 2.09 -13.05 8.93
C ASP A 349 3.43 -13.26 9.64
N THR A 350 4.52 -13.35 8.87
CA THR A 350 5.87 -13.65 9.33
C THR A 350 6.77 -12.45 9.15
N TYR A 351 7.37 -12.00 10.25
CA TYR A 351 8.17 -10.79 10.31
C TYR A 351 9.62 -11.10 10.66
N GLU A 352 10.55 -10.48 9.97
CA GLU A 352 11.96 -10.50 10.38
C GLU A 352 12.18 -9.61 11.59
N ILE A 353 13.09 -10.02 12.47
CA ILE A 353 13.49 -9.25 13.65
C ILE A 353 14.70 -8.42 13.28
N ASP A 354 14.59 -7.10 13.36
CA ASP A 354 15.70 -6.18 13.13
C ASP A 354 16.42 -5.86 14.46
N PRO A 355 17.65 -6.36 14.66
CA PRO A 355 18.43 -6.09 15.88
C PRO A 355 18.79 -4.60 16.04
N ALA A 356 18.88 -3.84 14.93
CA ALA A 356 19.25 -2.43 14.93
C ALA A 356 18.09 -1.54 15.41
N GLU A 357 16.86 -1.81 14.95
CA GLU A 357 15.67 -1.08 15.44
C GLU A 357 15.37 -1.39 16.91
N LEU A 358 15.68 -2.59 17.37
CA LEU A 358 15.52 -3.00 18.77
C LEU A 358 16.70 -2.55 19.68
N ASP A 359 17.78 -2.00 19.10
CA ASP A 359 19.05 -1.69 19.77
C ASP A 359 19.55 -2.87 20.64
N THR A 360 19.43 -4.09 20.13
CA THR A 360 19.73 -5.30 20.88
C THR A 360 20.20 -6.44 19.97
N ALA A 361 21.19 -7.21 20.41
CA ALA A 361 21.60 -8.40 19.67
C ALA A 361 20.60 -9.55 19.89
N ILE A 362 20.29 -10.27 18.82
CA ILE A 362 19.40 -11.43 18.86
C ILE A 362 20.21 -12.68 19.19
N GLU A 363 20.10 -13.13 20.44
CA GLU A 363 20.79 -14.31 20.98
C GLU A 363 19.75 -15.33 21.48
N VAL A 364 20.19 -16.58 21.69
CA VAL A 364 19.33 -17.62 22.26
C VAL A 364 18.79 -17.16 23.62
N GLY A 365 17.47 -17.13 23.76
CA GLY A 365 16.78 -16.72 24.97
C GLY A 365 16.45 -15.23 25.08
N THR A 366 16.73 -14.40 24.07
CA THR A 366 16.23 -13.02 24.00
C THR A 366 14.70 -13.02 24.12
N GLN A 367 14.17 -12.19 25.04
CA GLN A 367 12.72 -12.08 25.30
C GLN A 367 12.16 -10.79 24.69
N LEU A 368 11.32 -10.96 23.68
CA LEU A 368 10.60 -9.90 22.99
C LEU A 368 9.09 -10.02 23.26
N GLN A 369 8.36 -9.00 22.86
CA GLN A 369 6.92 -8.91 22.96
C GLN A 369 6.36 -8.22 21.73
N ALA A 370 5.50 -8.93 21.00
CA ALA A 370 4.65 -8.37 19.96
C ALA A 370 3.47 -7.62 20.60
N LYS A 371 3.07 -6.48 20.04
CA LYS A 371 2.01 -5.60 20.55
C LYS A 371 1.14 -5.06 19.42
N LEU A 372 -0.17 -5.08 19.62
CA LEU A 372 -1.12 -4.27 18.86
C LEU A 372 -1.27 -2.91 19.55
N ILE A 373 -1.12 -1.84 18.81
CA ILE A 373 -1.23 -0.46 19.31
C ILE A 373 -2.14 0.33 18.37
N ASP A 374 -3.22 0.88 18.92
CA ASP A 374 -3.92 1.99 18.28
C ASP A 374 -3.05 3.24 18.50
N ILE A 375 -2.63 3.86 17.40
CA ILE A 375 -1.72 5.00 17.43
C ILE A 375 -2.41 6.33 17.72
N ASP A 376 -3.71 6.45 17.42
CA ASP A 376 -4.48 7.67 17.65
C ASP A 376 -4.64 7.89 19.16
N SER A 377 -4.98 6.82 19.87
CA SER A 377 -5.11 6.81 21.33
C SER A 377 -3.82 6.46 22.07
N ASN A 378 -2.81 5.95 21.35
CA ASN A 378 -1.58 5.35 21.89
C ASN A 378 -1.87 4.22 22.92
N ASN A 379 -2.97 3.50 22.72
CA ASN A 379 -3.43 2.42 23.58
C ASN A 379 -2.94 1.06 23.07
N GLN A 380 -2.52 0.17 23.99
CA GLN A 380 -2.11 -1.19 23.64
C GLN A 380 -3.32 -2.14 23.67
N LEU A 381 -3.74 -2.61 22.51
CA LEU A 381 -4.93 -3.44 22.36
C LEU A 381 -4.71 -4.91 22.75
N ALA A 382 -3.57 -5.50 22.34
CA ALA A 382 -3.18 -6.87 22.66
C ALA A 382 -1.66 -7.04 22.65
N ALA A 383 -1.14 -8.11 23.25
CA ALA A 383 0.29 -8.43 23.19
C ALA A 383 0.57 -9.93 23.34
N ALA A 384 1.63 -10.41 22.70
CA ALA A 384 2.08 -11.80 22.79
C ALA A 384 3.61 -11.92 22.99
N PRO A 385 4.08 -12.87 23.81
CA PRO A 385 5.51 -13.07 24.08
C PRO A 385 6.22 -13.79 22.92
N VAL A 386 7.43 -13.33 22.59
CA VAL A 386 8.32 -13.91 21.57
C VAL A 386 9.65 -14.27 22.23
N VAL A 387 10.16 -15.49 22.00
CA VAL A 387 11.41 -16.00 22.59
C VAL A 387 12.26 -16.69 21.54
N VAL A 388 13.52 -16.27 21.41
CA VAL A 388 14.46 -16.76 20.38
C VAL A 388 15.09 -18.12 20.74
N GLY A 389 15.02 -19.11 19.85
CA GLY A 389 15.53 -20.50 19.99
C GLY A 389 16.79 -20.88 19.18
N GLU A 390 17.12 -22.17 19.09
CA GLU A 390 18.29 -22.75 18.35
C GLU A 390 17.87 -23.44 17.02
N GLU A 391 18.79 -23.56 16.04
CA GLU A 391 18.59 -23.94 14.61
C GLU A 391 18.09 -25.39 14.33
N ASN A 392 17.30 -25.58 13.24
CA ASN A 392 16.93 -26.87 12.62
C ASN A 392 17.41 -26.94 11.15
N GLN A 393 18.15 -27.99 10.76
CA GLN A 393 18.75 -28.17 9.41
C GLN A 393 17.79 -28.74 8.33
N THR A 394 17.95 -28.31 7.07
CA THR A 394 17.36 -28.89 5.83
C THR A 394 18.46 -29.14 4.76
N GLU A 395 18.31 -30.18 3.89
CA GLU A 395 19.39 -30.84 3.06
C GLU A 395 19.58 -30.34 1.59
N PRO A 396 20.80 -30.48 0.99
CA PRO A 396 21.05 -30.46 -0.48
C PRO A 396 21.79 -31.70 -1.08
N ASN A 397 21.59 -31.94 -2.41
CA ASN A 397 22.25 -32.77 -3.48
C ASN A 397 23.04 -34.09 -3.21
N ALA A 398 22.97 -35.03 -4.17
CA ALA A 398 23.45 -36.42 -4.08
C ALA A 398 25.01 -36.57 -4.09
N PRO A 399 25.62 -37.23 -3.10
CA PRO A 399 27.08 -37.18 -2.81
C PRO A 399 27.98 -38.28 -3.43
N ALA A 400 27.59 -39.01 -4.49
CA ALA A 400 28.41 -40.08 -5.08
C ALA A 400 28.27 -40.24 -6.62
N ASP A 401 29.39 -40.52 -7.30
CA ASP A 401 29.47 -40.84 -8.75
C ASP A 401 29.79 -42.33 -8.99
N ILE A 402 29.20 -42.92 -10.04
CA ILE A 402 29.42 -44.33 -10.41
C ILE A 402 29.18 -44.55 -11.91
N THR A 403 29.97 -45.43 -12.56
CA THR A 403 29.88 -45.73 -14.00
C THR A 403 30.29 -47.17 -14.38
N PHE A 404 29.70 -47.74 -15.44
CA PHE A 404 30.21 -48.97 -16.09
C PHE A 404 31.39 -48.66 -17.02
N GLU A 405 32.50 -49.39 -16.88
CA GLU A 405 33.71 -49.19 -17.71
C GLU A 405 33.59 -49.82 -19.10
N THR A 406 32.81 -50.88 -19.22
CA THR A 406 32.61 -51.61 -20.48
C THR A 406 31.15 -52.01 -20.64
N GLN A 407 30.66 -52.01 -21.88
CA GLN A 407 29.31 -52.45 -22.20
C GLN A 407 29.16 -53.95 -21.92
N PRO A 408 28.25 -54.37 -21.02
CA PRO A 408 28.15 -55.79 -20.68
C PRO A 408 27.52 -56.62 -21.80
N THR A 409 28.12 -57.78 -22.08
CA THR A 409 27.71 -58.69 -23.14
C THR A 409 27.08 -59.98 -22.60
N GLU A 410 26.17 -60.58 -23.35
CA GLU A 410 25.53 -61.85 -23.00
C GLU A 410 26.59 -62.96 -22.88
N GLY A 411 26.62 -63.63 -21.71
CA GLY A 411 27.59 -64.70 -21.44
C GLY A 411 28.91 -64.23 -20.81
N GLN A 412 29.04 -62.94 -20.51
CA GLN A 412 30.17 -62.39 -19.76
C GLN A 412 30.05 -62.72 -18.26
N ASP A 413 31.13 -63.27 -17.68
CA ASP A 413 31.17 -63.71 -16.28
C ASP A 413 31.65 -62.62 -15.30
N GLU A 414 32.15 -61.48 -15.79
CA GLU A 414 32.71 -60.38 -14.99
C GLU A 414 32.46 -59.00 -15.66
N ILE A 415 32.08 -57.98 -14.90
CA ILE A 415 31.95 -56.58 -15.36
C ILE A 415 32.90 -55.66 -14.59
N GLU A 416 33.27 -54.52 -15.16
CA GLU A 416 34.10 -53.50 -14.49
C GLU A 416 33.29 -52.22 -14.25
N VAL A 417 33.37 -51.70 -13.04
CA VAL A 417 32.61 -50.52 -12.57
C VAL A 417 33.56 -49.60 -11.82
N SER A 418 33.52 -48.31 -12.11
CA SER A 418 34.24 -47.28 -11.35
C SER A 418 33.28 -46.44 -10.53
N TYR A 419 33.70 -46.05 -9.33
CA TYR A 419 32.92 -45.17 -8.45
C TYR A 419 33.82 -44.26 -7.61
N SER A 420 33.26 -43.13 -7.20
CA SER A 420 33.85 -42.17 -6.28
C SER A 420 32.78 -41.60 -5.35
N VAL A 421 33.16 -41.27 -4.11
CA VAL A 421 32.29 -40.62 -3.12
C VAL A 421 33.09 -39.48 -2.53
N ASP A 422 32.50 -38.29 -2.42
CA ASP A 422 33.17 -37.09 -1.93
C ASP A 422 33.81 -37.34 -0.55
N ASP A 423 35.04 -36.88 -0.34
CA ASP A 423 35.80 -37.14 0.89
C ASP A 423 35.22 -36.45 2.14
N THR A 424 34.36 -35.45 1.94
CA THR A 424 33.61 -34.75 2.97
C THR A 424 32.28 -35.43 3.33
N TYR A 425 31.88 -36.46 2.58
CA TYR A 425 30.63 -37.17 2.84
C TYR A 425 30.70 -38.02 4.11
N GLU A 426 29.86 -37.69 5.11
CA GLU A 426 29.73 -38.46 6.35
C GLU A 426 28.61 -39.52 6.25
N PRO A 427 28.92 -40.83 6.15
CA PRO A 427 27.90 -41.86 5.99
C PRO A 427 27.03 -41.98 7.23
N LYS A 428 25.70 -41.98 7.06
CA LYS A 428 24.76 -42.19 8.18
C LYS A 428 24.67 -43.68 8.55
N THR A 429 25.03 -44.58 7.63
CA THR A 429 25.16 -46.04 7.79
C THR A 429 26.39 -46.58 7.05
N PHE A 430 26.46 -47.90 6.81
CA PHE A 430 27.60 -48.49 6.09
C PHE A 430 27.38 -48.35 4.59
N LEU A 431 28.22 -47.57 3.92
CA LEU A 431 28.17 -47.40 2.46
C LEU A 431 28.40 -48.72 1.74
N THR A 432 27.53 -49.01 0.78
CA THR A 432 27.55 -50.26 0.03
C THR A 432 27.44 -50.04 -1.48
N LEU A 433 28.15 -50.88 -2.23
CA LEU A 433 27.97 -51.05 -3.66
C LEU A 433 26.94 -52.15 -3.89
N GLN A 434 25.83 -51.84 -4.57
CA GLN A 434 24.76 -52.79 -4.88
C GLN A 434 24.59 -52.92 -6.40
N PHE A 435 24.17 -54.10 -6.85
CA PHE A 435 23.92 -54.39 -8.26
C PHE A 435 22.61 -55.12 -8.45
N SER A 436 21.83 -54.67 -9.43
CA SER A 436 20.46 -55.13 -9.66
C SER A 436 20.24 -55.52 -11.12
N ILE A 437 19.47 -56.59 -11.35
CA ILE A 437 19.09 -57.08 -12.69
C ILE A 437 17.57 -57.22 -12.73
N ARG A 438 16.93 -56.66 -13.77
CA ARG A 438 15.46 -56.71 -13.98
C ARG A 438 14.65 -56.25 -12.76
N ASP A 439 15.14 -55.24 -12.05
CA ASP A 439 14.50 -54.63 -10.88
C ASP A 439 14.26 -55.56 -9.67
N ASP A 440 14.77 -56.79 -9.67
CA ASP A 440 14.30 -57.86 -8.75
C ASP A 440 15.38 -58.48 -7.84
N ASN A 441 16.65 -58.02 -7.88
CA ASN A 441 17.72 -58.62 -7.06
C ASN A 441 18.85 -57.64 -6.69
N ASP A 442 18.75 -56.93 -5.57
CA ASP A 442 19.88 -56.16 -5.04
C ASP A 442 20.96 -57.11 -4.48
N VAL A 443 22.04 -57.28 -5.23
CA VAL A 443 23.20 -58.06 -4.80
C VAL A 443 24.26 -57.13 -4.24
N LEU A 444 24.58 -57.30 -2.96
CA LEU A 444 25.64 -56.57 -2.28
C LEU A 444 27.02 -56.98 -2.83
N LEU A 445 27.71 -56.03 -3.45
CA LEU A 445 29.03 -56.23 -4.06
C LEU A 445 30.20 -55.85 -3.14
N GLY A 446 29.96 -55.07 -2.09
CA GLY A 446 30.96 -54.74 -1.06
C GLY A 446 30.71 -53.40 -0.38
N GLY A 447 31.60 -53.02 0.55
CA GLY A 447 31.61 -51.70 1.18
C GLY A 447 32.43 -50.68 0.39
N ILE A 448 32.14 -49.40 0.59
CA ILE A 448 32.80 -48.24 -0.02
C ILE A 448 33.33 -47.31 1.09
N GLU A 449 34.47 -46.66 0.86
CA GLU A 449 35.02 -45.60 1.72
C GLU A 449 35.00 -44.27 0.96
N PRO A 450 34.55 -43.15 1.58
CA PRO A 450 34.63 -41.82 0.95
C PRO A 450 36.06 -41.36 0.65
N GLY A 451 36.25 -40.62 -0.44
CA GLY A 451 37.52 -40.01 -0.86
C GLY A 451 38.45 -40.89 -1.72
N GLU A 452 37.99 -42.04 -2.23
CA GLU A 452 38.75 -42.89 -3.14
C GLU A 452 38.02 -43.08 -4.48
N ASP A 453 38.75 -42.89 -5.60
CA ASP A 453 38.34 -43.33 -6.93
C ASP A 453 38.73 -44.80 -7.11
N VAL A 454 37.74 -45.69 -7.28
CA VAL A 454 37.97 -47.13 -7.31
C VAL A 454 37.32 -47.78 -8.53
N THR A 455 38.13 -48.44 -9.35
CA THR A 455 37.66 -49.39 -10.37
C THR A 455 37.62 -50.81 -9.80
N LYS A 456 36.47 -51.49 -9.92
CA LYS A 456 36.23 -52.81 -9.35
C LYS A 456 35.66 -53.78 -10.38
N THR A 457 36.29 -54.93 -10.50
CA THR A 457 35.76 -56.08 -11.24
C THR A 457 34.73 -56.83 -10.40
N VAL A 458 33.53 -57.02 -10.93
CA VAL A 458 32.39 -57.68 -10.30
C VAL A 458 32.09 -58.98 -11.03
N SER A 459 32.13 -60.10 -10.32
CA SER A 459 31.79 -61.41 -10.90
C SER A 459 30.28 -61.65 -10.95
N LEU A 460 29.78 -62.06 -12.10
CA LEU A 460 28.38 -62.35 -12.42
C LEU A 460 28.04 -63.85 -12.42
N GLU A 461 28.95 -64.74 -11.98
CA GLU A 461 28.81 -66.22 -12.02
C GLU A 461 27.49 -66.78 -11.44
N LYS A 462 26.75 -66.00 -10.65
CA LYS A 462 25.50 -66.42 -9.99
C LYS A 462 24.23 -65.79 -10.56
N ILE A 463 24.34 -64.85 -11.51
CA ILE A 463 23.20 -64.12 -12.06
C ILE A 463 23.35 -64.09 -13.59
N PRO A 464 22.83 -65.11 -14.31
CA PRO A 464 22.95 -65.15 -15.76
C PRO A 464 22.08 -64.07 -16.40
N ALA A 465 22.72 -63.00 -16.86
CA ALA A 465 22.07 -61.98 -17.66
C ALA A 465 21.98 -62.43 -19.13
N LYS A 466 20.88 -62.07 -19.78
CA LYS A 466 20.63 -62.32 -21.21
C LYS A 466 20.67 -61.00 -21.96
N ALA A 467 20.91 -61.06 -23.27
CA ALA A 467 20.72 -59.89 -24.13
C ALA A 467 19.31 -59.31 -23.91
N GLY A 468 19.22 -57.99 -23.75
CA GLY A 468 17.99 -57.26 -23.42
C GLY A 468 17.71 -57.08 -21.92
N ASP A 469 18.49 -57.69 -21.01
CA ASP A 469 18.33 -57.47 -19.57
C ASP A 469 18.84 -56.09 -19.15
N ARG A 470 18.02 -55.32 -18.41
CA ARG A 470 18.44 -54.10 -17.73
C ARG A 470 19.22 -54.42 -16.46
N ILE A 471 20.32 -53.71 -16.28
CA ILE A 471 21.20 -53.85 -15.12
C ILE A 471 21.53 -52.47 -14.55
N GLU A 472 21.72 -52.41 -13.24
CA GLU A 472 21.99 -51.17 -12.50
C GLU A 472 23.05 -51.40 -11.42
N VAL A 473 23.92 -50.41 -11.21
CA VAL A 473 24.85 -50.33 -10.08
C VAL A 473 24.56 -49.08 -9.25
N GLN A 474 24.59 -49.20 -7.92
CA GLN A 474 24.29 -48.10 -7.00
C GLN A 474 25.26 -48.03 -5.83
N VAL A 475 25.57 -46.79 -5.39
CA VAL A 475 26.18 -46.48 -4.10
C VAL A 475 25.05 -46.17 -3.11
N VAL A 476 24.97 -46.94 -2.03
CA VAL A 476 23.82 -46.89 -1.10
C VAL A 476 24.31 -46.67 0.33
N ASP A 477 23.80 -45.61 0.97
CA ASP A 477 23.84 -45.40 2.42
C ASP A 477 22.52 -45.88 3.06
N GLN A 478 21.68 -44.97 3.56
CA GLN A 478 20.28 -45.29 3.94
C GLN A 478 19.36 -45.38 2.71
N ARG A 479 19.75 -44.71 1.61
CA ARG A 479 19.11 -44.65 0.30
C ARG A 479 20.22 -44.58 -0.77
N PRO A 480 19.93 -44.85 -2.06
CA PRO A 480 20.88 -44.61 -3.13
C PRO A 480 21.35 -43.15 -3.12
N ILE A 481 22.65 -42.95 -3.17
CA ILE A 481 23.32 -41.63 -3.21
C ILE A 481 24.11 -41.41 -4.52
N GLY A 482 24.16 -42.44 -5.38
CA GLY A 482 24.71 -42.42 -6.75
C GLY A 482 24.33 -43.71 -7.50
N SER A 483 24.08 -43.65 -8.80
CA SER A 483 23.64 -44.81 -9.61
C SER A 483 24.00 -44.71 -11.09
N ASP A 484 24.25 -45.85 -11.75
CA ASP A 484 24.39 -45.97 -13.21
C ASP A 484 23.70 -47.24 -13.74
N GLN A 485 23.20 -47.19 -14.97
CA GLN A 485 22.32 -48.21 -15.55
C GLN A 485 22.56 -48.42 -17.06
N THR A 486 22.49 -49.68 -17.50
CA THR A 486 22.67 -50.08 -18.90
C THR A 486 21.90 -51.37 -19.25
N VAL A 487 22.01 -51.84 -20.50
CA VAL A 487 21.39 -53.08 -21.00
C VAL A 487 22.45 -54.06 -21.48
N VAL A 488 22.27 -55.33 -21.18
CA VAL A 488 23.15 -56.39 -21.71
C VAL A 488 22.91 -56.55 -23.20
N VAL A 489 23.99 -56.46 -24.00
CA VAL A 489 23.93 -56.63 -25.46
C VAL A 489 24.32 -58.06 -25.85
N ARG A 490 23.89 -58.52 -27.03
CA ARG A 490 24.33 -59.79 -27.59
C ARG A 490 25.84 -59.72 -27.90
N ASP A 491 26.58 -60.75 -27.53
CA ASP A 491 27.97 -60.89 -28.00
C ASP A 491 27.98 -61.12 -29.52
N THR A 492 28.60 -60.19 -30.25
CA THR A 492 28.70 -60.24 -31.71
C THR A 492 30.13 -60.54 -32.21
N ASP A 493 31.11 -60.78 -31.33
CA ASP A 493 32.53 -60.96 -31.69
C ASP A 493 33.03 -59.83 -32.62
N ASP A 494 32.70 -58.57 -32.25
CA ASP A 494 32.99 -57.33 -32.98
C ASP A 494 32.41 -57.22 -34.41
N SER A 495 31.53 -58.14 -34.82
CA SER A 495 30.92 -58.13 -36.17
C SER A 495 29.92 -56.99 -36.40
N VAL A 496 29.54 -56.26 -35.33
CA VAL A 496 28.68 -55.09 -35.38
C VAL A 496 29.29 -53.98 -34.52
N THR A 497 29.51 -52.80 -35.10
CA THR A 497 30.03 -51.63 -34.38
C THR A 497 29.12 -50.42 -34.57
N LEU A 498 29.08 -49.56 -33.55
CA LEU A 498 28.31 -48.32 -33.53
C LEU A 498 29.04 -47.30 -32.64
N GLN A 499 29.19 -46.06 -33.11
CA GLN A 499 29.78 -44.97 -32.33
C GLN A 499 29.22 -43.62 -32.79
N PHE A 500 29.18 -42.63 -31.90
CA PHE A 500 28.92 -41.25 -32.31
C PHE A 500 30.15 -40.64 -32.99
N THR A 501 29.92 -39.93 -34.09
CA THR A 501 30.93 -39.06 -34.74
C THR A 501 30.56 -37.58 -34.62
N ASN A 502 29.30 -37.27 -34.32
CA ASN A 502 28.84 -35.97 -33.86
C ASN A 502 27.78 -36.20 -32.79
N GLN A 503 27.91 -35.56 -31.64
CA GLN A 503 26.92 -35.66 -30.57
C GLN A 503 26.05 -34.40 -30.57
N PRO A 504 24.75 -34.51 -30.24
CA PRO A 504 23.88 -33.35 -30.12
C PRO A 504 24.23 -32.54 -28.86
N THR A 505 24.12 -31.23 -28.95
CA THR A 505 24.22 -30.28 -27.83
C THR A 505 22.96 -29.41 -27.78
N GLU A 506 22.78 -28.62 -26.72
CA GLU A 506 21.66 -27.66 -26.65
C GLU A 506 21.66 -26.65 -27.81
N SER A 507 22.85 -26.29 -28.31
CA SER A 507 23.02 -25.33 -29.41
C SER A 507 22.98 -25.97 -30.80
N ASP A 508 23.28 -27.27 -30.92
CA ASP A 508 23.15 -28.05 -32.16
C ASP A 508 22.48 -29.40 -31.86
N PRO A 509 21.17 -29.55 -32.09
CA PRO A 509 20.46 -30.80 -31.84
C PRO A 509 20.80 -31.91 -32.84
N THR A 510 21.76 -31.69 -33.76
CA THR A 510 22.15 -32.65 -34.78
C THR A 510 23.12 -33.71 -34.23
N ALA A 511 22.72 -34.97 -34.28
CA ALA A 511 23.57 -36.11 -33.94
C ALA A 511 24.00 -36.88 -35.20
N THR A 512 25.21 -37.43 -35.21
CA THR A 512 25.68 -38.34 -36.26
C THR A 512 26.35 -39.56 -35.65
N VAL A 513 25.89 -40.75 -36.06
CA VAL A 513 26.49 -42.03 -35.70
C VAL A 513 27.14 -42.70 -36.91
N GLN A 514 28.22 -43.42 -36.68
CA GLN A 514 28.86 -44.31 -37.63
C GLN A 514 28.64 -45.76 -37.20
N TYR A 515 28.28 -46.62 -38.16
CA TYR A 515 28.07 -48.05 -37.90
C TYR A 515 28.68 -48.93 -38.98
N GLN A 516 29.01 -50.17 -38.61
CA GLN A 516 29.44 -51.23 -39.52
C GLN A 516 28.82 -52.57 -39.11
N ILE A 517 28.36 -53.34 -40.10
CA ILE A 517 27.83 -54.69 -39.93
C ILE A 517 28.55 -55.62 -40.90
N ASP A 518 29.28 -56.60 -40.38
CA ASP A 518 30.04 -57.54 -41.22
C ASP A 518 29.12 -58.47 -42.03
N GLU A 519 29.55 -58.84 -43.25
CA GLU A 519 28.79 -59.72 -44.16
C GLU A 519 28.53 -61.13 -43.57
N GLU A 520 29.30 -61.54 -42.55
CA GLU A 520 29.19 -62.85 -41.91
C GLU A 520 28.11 -62.91 -40.81
N TYR A 521 27.61 -61.75 -40.35
CA TYR A 521 26.57 -61.68 -39.32
C TYR A 521 25.27 -62.39 -39.75
N GLN A 522 24.67 -63.16 -38.85
CA GLN A 522 23.44 -63.95 -39.12
C GLN A 522 22.22 -63.28 -38.50
N VAL A 523 21.48 -62.51 -39.30
CA VAL A 523 20.23 -61.83 -38.90
C VAL A 523 19.16 -62.83 -38.44
N GLN A 524 18.63 -62.63 -37.24
CA GLN A 524 17.58 -63.43 -36.62
C GLN A 524 16.17 -62.90 -36.93
N ASP A 525 16.00 -61.58 -37.02
CA ASP A 525 14.75 -60.90 -37.39
C ASP A 525 14.99 -59.75 -38.38
N VAL A 526 15.12 -58.51 -37.90
CA VAL A 526 15.33 -57.31 -38.73
C VAL A 526 16.33 -56.37 -38.07
N LEU A 527 17.42 -56.08 -38.78
CA LEU A 527 18.39 -55.09 -38.33
C LEU A 527 17.83 -53.67 -38.46
N THR A 528 17.74 -52.97 -37.33
CA THR A 528 17.31 -51.57 -37.26
C THR A 528 18.27 -50.73 -36.44
N LEU A 529 18.52 -49.50 -36.88
CA LEU A 529 19.16 -48.46 -36.09
C LEU A 529 18.06 -47.68 -35.37
N ARG A 530 18.13 -47.58 -34.04
CA ARG A 530 17.12 -46.92 -33.23
C ARG A 530 17.72 -45.97 -32.21
N ALA A 531 17.02 -44.89 -31.92
CA ALA A 531 17.36 -43.95 -30.86
C ALA A 531 16.41 -44.09 -29.68
N TYR A 532 16.91 -43.80 -28.48
CA TYR A 532 16.18 -43.84 -27.24
C TYR A 532 16.54 -42.64 -26.40
N THR A 533 15.51 -41.96 -25.90
CA THR A 533 15.61 -40.80 -25.02
C THR A 533 15.02 -41.18 -23.68
N ASP A 534 15.83 -41.06 -22.63
CA ASP A 534 15.45 -41.31 -21.23
C ASP A 534 15.03 -42.77 -20.90
N GLU A 535 14.95 -43.65 -21.90
CA GLU A 535 14.73 -45.09 -21.76
C GLU A 535 15.89 -45.91 -22.34
N LEU A 536 16.16 -47.08 -21.76
CA LEU A 536 17.10 -48.05 -22.33
C LEU A 536 16.39 -49.06 -23.26
N PRO A 537 17.07 -49.59 -24.31
CA PRO A 537 16.49 -50.56 -25.24
C PRO A 537 15.87 -51.78 -24.56
N GLY A 538 14.68 -52.19 -24.98
CA GLY A 538 14.06 -53.46 -24.53
C GLY A 538 12.53 -53.47 -24.53
N ILE A 539 11.90 -52.63 -23.69
CA ILE A 539 10.44 -52.67 -23.48
C ILE A 539 9.68 -51.90 -24.57
N VAL A 540 10.18 -50.71 -24.93
CA VAL A 540 9.61 -49.85 -25.95
C VAL A 540 10.49 -49.91 -27.20
N PRO A 541 9.93 -50.08 -28.41
CA PRO A 541 10.70 -49.96 -29.62
C PRO A 541 11.03 -48.48 -29.85
N GLY A 542 12.25 -48.07 -29.49
CA GLY A 542 12.74 -46.69 -29.67
C GLY A 542 12.65 -46.20 -31.11
N ASP A 543 12.88 -44.91 -31.31
CA ASP A 543 12.62 -44.22 -32.58
C ASP A 543 13.47 -44.78 -33.73
N PRO A 544 12.86 -45.27 -34.81
CA PRO A 544 13.60 -45.91 -35.90
C PRO A 544 14.31 -44.88 -36.78
N LEU A 545 15.65 -44.94 -36.81
CA LEU A 545 16.49 -44.08 -37.63
C LEU A 545 16.80 -44.66 -39.02
N ALA A 546 16.99 -45.98 -39.10
CA ALA A 546 17.28 -46.67 -40.36
C ALA A 546 16.98 -48.17 -40.28
N LEU A 547 16.74 -48.79 -41.45
CA LEU A 547 16.73 -50.24 -41.63
C LEU A 547 18.06 -50.65 -42.26
N LEU A 548 18.75 -51.63 -41.66
CA LEU A 548 20.12 -51.99 -42.01
C LEU A 548 20.18 -53.37 -42.68
N THR A 549 21.25 -53.63 -43.42
CA THR A 549 21.59 -54.92 -44.01
C THR A 549 23.02 -55.34 -43.68
N VAL A 550 23.28 -56.65 -43.70
CA VAL A 550 24.65 -57.16 -43.52
C VAL A 550 25.56 -56.66 -44.65
N GLY A 551 26.78 -56.24 -44.29
CA GLY A 551 27.71 -55.56 -45.19
C GLY A 551 27.59 -54.03 -45.20
N ASP A 552 26.62 -53.45 -44.47
CA ASP A 552 26.48 -51.99 -44.38
C ASP A 552 27.61 -51.39 -43.55
N ALA A 553 28.22 -50.32 -44.05
CA ALA A 553 29.15 -49.46 -43.32
C ALA A 553 28.91 -48.02 -43.77
N ASP A 554 28.26 -47.22 -42.90
CA ASP A 554 27.83 -45.86 -43.26
C ASP A 554 27.71 -44.96 -42.01
N THR A 555 27.42 -43.67 -42.24
CA THR A 555 27.04 -42.72 -41.20
C THR A 555 25.56 -42.35 -41.30
N LYS A 556 24.91 -42.14 -40.15
CA LYS A 556 23.53 -41.65 -40.06
C LYS A 556 23.51 -40.37 -39.23
N THR A 557 23.08 -39.28 -39.87
CA THR A 557 22.76 -38.01 -39.20
C THR A 557 21.25 -37.94 -38.94
N PHE A 558 20.88 -37.41 -37.78
CA PHE A 558 19.50 -37.20 -37.34
C PHE A 558 19.43 -36.05 -36.32
N THR A 559 18.26 -35.44 -36.14
CA THR A 559 18.06 -34.29 -35.25
C THR A 559 17.20 -34.64 -34.04
N VAL A 560 17.69 -34.41 -32.83
CA VAL A 560 16.92 -34.60 -31.58
C VAL A 560 15.81 -33.54 -31.49
N GLY A 561 14.58 -33.95 -31.21
CA GLY A 561 13.39 -33.11 -31.25
C GLY A 561 12.68 -33.04 -32.61
N GLU A 562 13.30 -33.49 -33.71
CA GLU A 562 12.68 -33.60 -35.04
C GLU A 562 12.56 -35.04 -35.53
N ASP A 563 13.66 -35.79 -35.58
CA ASP A 563 13.72 -37.19 -36.01
C ASP A 563 13.56 -38.19 -34.86
N VAL A 564 13.83 -37.74 -33.63
CA VAL A 564 13.80 -38.50 -32.38
C VAL A 564 13.11 -37.63 -31.34
N GLU A 565 12.38 -38.23 -30.38
CA GLU A 565 11.83 -37.48 -29.24
C GLU A 565 12.94 -36.66 -28.52
N PRO A 566 12.60 -35.51 -27.90
CA PRO A 566 13.58 -34.71 -27.17
C PRO A 566 14.06 -35.44 -25.90
N ALA A 567 15.37 -35.47 -25.67
CA ALA A 567 15.97 -36.07 -24.46
C ALA A 567 16.00 -35.07 -23.31
N SER A 568 15.69 -35.52 -22.09
CA SER A 568 15.86 -34.70 -20.89
C SER A 568 17.26 -34.81 -20.28
N GLU A 569 17.95 -35.95 -20.46
CA GLU A 569 19.28 -36.16 -19.87
C GLU A 569 20.31 -36.87 -20.77
N LYS A 570 19.96 -37.99 -21.43
CA LYS A 570 20.91 -38.80 -22.21
C LYS A 570 20.29 -39.36 -23.49
N LEU A 571 21.05 -39.34 -24.60
CA LEU A 571 20.67 -39.98 -25.86
C LEU A 571 21.45 -41.29 -26.06
N THR A 572 20.72 -42.39 -26.26
CA THR A 572 21.30 -43.69 -26.61
C THR A 572 20.86 -44.12 -28.01
N VAL A 573 21.80 -44.55 -28.84
CA VAL A 573 21.54 -45.17 -30.15
C VAL A 573 21.93 -46.63 -30.10
N ALA A 574 21.09 -47.50 -30.64
CA ALA A 574 21.28 -48.94 -30.64
C ALA A 574 21.12 -49.52 -32.05
N ILE A 575 21.88 -50.58 -32.35
CA ILE A 575 21.54 -51.50 -33.44
C ILE A 575 20.79 -52.68 -32.82
N MET A 576 19.58 -52.91 -33.31
CA MET A 576 18.65 -53.94 -32.85
C MET A 576 18.46 -54.99 -33.94
N ASP A 577 18.45 -56.27 -33.55
CA ASP A 577 17.89 -57.37 -34.34
C ASP A 577 16.58 -57.84 -33.67
N ASP A 578 16.53 -59.07 -33.17
CA ASP A 578 15.54 -59.52 -32.18
C ASP A 578 15.88 -59.06 -30.74
N GLU A 579 17.15 -58.70 -30.49
CA GLU A 579 17.71 -58.18 -29.23
C GLU A 579 18.75 -57.08 -29.54
N PRO A 580 19.15 -56.24 -28.56
CA PRO A 580 20.20 -55.23 -28.79
C PRO A 580 21.57 -55.86 -29.07
N LEU A 581 22.25 -55.38 -30.11
CA LEU A 581 23.56 -55.89 -30.56
C LEU A 581 24.73 -55.01 -30.10
N VAL A 582 24.57 -53.69 -30.19
CA VAL A 582 25.57 -52.70 -29.79
C VAL A 582 24.88 -51.38 -29.46
N LEU A 583 25.46 -50.61 -28.55
CA LEU A 583 24.96 -49.32 -28.09
C LEU A 583 26.06 -48.26 -28.25
N ALA A 584 25.64 -47.04 -28.58
CA ALA A 584 26.43 -45.84 -28.43
C ALA A 584 25.60 -44.84 -27.64
N ALA A 585 26.12 -44.37 -26.52
CA ALA A 585 25.54 -43.27 -25.75
C ALA A 585 26.38 -42.01 -26.01
N THR A 586 25.74 -40.85 -25.92
CA THR A 586 26.46 -39.57 -25.96
C THR A 586 27.47 -39.54 -24.80
N ALA A 587 28.76 -39.49 -25.14
CA ALA A 587 29.84 -39.27 -24.18
C ALA A 587 30.00 -37.76 -23.93
N ASN A 588 30.19 -37.34 -22.68
CA ASN A 588 30.58 -35.97 -22.37
C ASN A 588 31.76 -35.55 -23.29
N ALA A 589 31.62 -34.44 -24.02
CA ALA A 589 32.34 -34.11 -25.26
C ALA A 589 33.89 -34.08 -25.13
N GLU A 590 34.65 -34.44 -26.19
CA GLU A 590 36.11 -34.19 -26.29
C GLU A 590 36.53 -33.76 -27.72
N GLY A 591 37.19 -32.62 -27.85
CA GLY A 591 37.87 -32.18 -29.09
C GLY A 591 38.04 -30.68 -29.29
N GLY A 592 37.50 -29.85 -28.40
CA GLY A 592 37.72 -28.40 -28.35
C GLY A 592 38.67 -28.01 -27.24
N PHE A 593 39.03 -26.72 -27.11
CA PHE A 593 39.32 -26.22 -25.76
C PHE A 593 38.04 -26.34 -24.96
N ASP A 594 38.01 -27.30 -24.05
CA ASP A 594 36.88 -27.51 -23.16
C ASP A 594 36.95 -26.45 -22.06
N ILE A 595 35.82 -25.81 -21.80
CA ILE A 595 35.68 -24.96 -20.63
C ILE A 595 35.42 -25.90 -19.44
N LEU A 596 36.51 -26.32 -18.78
CA LEU A 596 36.43 -27.17 -17.60
C LEU A 596 36.00 -26.30 -16.43
N ASP A 597 34.77 -26.50 -15.96
CA ASP A 597 34.10 -25.68 -14.93
C ASP A 597 33.66 -24.32 -15.51
N PRO A 598 32.38 -24.21 -15.93
CA PRO A 598 31.26 -24.32 -14.99
C PRO A 598 30.01 -25.05 -15.51
N HIS A 599 29.20 -25.59 -14.60
CA HIS A 599 27.78 -25.83 -14.90
C HIS A 599 27.13 -24.52 -15.38
N ALA A 600 26.16 -24.55 -16.29
CA ALA A 600 25.43 -23.33 -16.72
C ALA A 600 24.96 -22.48 -15.51
N SER A 601 24.62 -23.15 -14.41
CA SER A 601 24.22 -22.57 -13.13
C SER A 601 25.30 -21.78 -12.36
N GLU A 602 26.60 -21.96 -12.64
CA GLU A 602 27.65 -21.13 -11.99
C GLU A 602 27.99 -19.87 -12.80
N LEU A 603 27.56 -19.78 -14.07
CA LEU A 603 27.57 -18.55 -14.87
C LEU A 603 26.23 -17.78 -14.83
N ASP A 604 25.20 -18.38 -14.21
CA ASP A 604 24.00 -17.66 -13.82
C ASP A 604 24.34 -16.74 -12.64
N ILE A 605 24.64 -15.49 -12.97
CA ILE A 605 25.02 -14.46 -12.03
C ILE A 605 23.78 -13.62 -11.73
N SER A 606 23.28 -13.73 -10.51
CA SER A 606 22.30 -12.80 -9.97
C SER A 606 23.02 -11.71 -9.19
N VAL A 607 22.88 -10.47 -9.64
CA VAL A 607 23.57 -9.33 -9.04
C VAL A 607 22.66 -8.10 -9.04
N GLU A 608 22.70 -7.34 -7.95
CA GLU A 608 22.01 -6.06 -7.86
C GLU A 608 22.59 -5.06 -8.88
N PRO A 609 21.84 -4.03 -9.32
CA PRO A 609 22.30 -3.08 -10.34
C PRO A 609 23.66 -2.43 -10.03
N THR A 610 23.95 -2.18 -8.75
CA THR A 610 25.22 -1.59 -8.28
C THR A 610 26.21 -2.62 -7.71
N GLY A 611 25.82 -3.89 -7.64
CA GLY A 611 26.68 -4.98 -7.20
C GLY A 611 27.77 -5.28 -8.23
N SER A 612 28.92 -5.74 -7.75
CA SER A 612 29.98 -6.23 -8.63
C SER A 612 29.88 -7.73 -8.85
N PHE A 613 30.27 -8.17 -10.04
CA PHE A 613 30.39 -9.57 -10.39
C PHE A 613 31.69 -9.82 -11.16
N ASP A 614 32.24 -11.02 -10.97
CA ASP A 614 33.41 -11.52 -11.69
C ASP A 614 33.00 -12.68 -12.58
N VAL A 615 33.71 -12.85 -13.69
CA VAL A 615 33.58 -14.04 -14.54
C VAL A 615 34.94 -14.70 -14.66
N ASP A 616 35.05 -15.88 -14.06
CA ASP A 616 36.22 -16.75 -14.13
C ASP A 616 35.81 -18.08 -14.75
N VAL A 617 36.62 -18.60 -15.66
CA VAL A 617 36.42 -19.93 -16.26
C VAL A 617 37.75 -20.67 -16.34
N SER A 618 37.72 -21.99 -16.24
CA SER A 618 38.88 -22.81 -16.54
C SER A 618 38.76 -23.37 -17.95
N VAL A 619 39.85 -23.34 -18.71
CA VAL A 619 39.88 -23.78 -20.12
C VAL A 619 40.99 -24.79 -20.27
N ALA A 620 40.71 -25.96 -20.84
CA ALA A 620 41.69 -27.00 -21.08
C ALA A 620 41.73 -27.46 -22.52
N ASN A 621 42.89 -27.95 -22.94
CA ASN A 621 43.07 -28.58 -24.23
C ASN A 621 43.09 -30.12 -24.08
N PRO A 622 41.96 -30.83 -24.18
CA PRO A 622 41.91 -32.29 -24.22
C PRO A 622 42.60 -32.87 -25.47
N GLY A 623 42.83 -32.05 -26.50
CA GLY A 623 43.40 -32.47 -27.77
C GLY A 623 44.85 -32.98 -27.67
N PRO A 624 45.28 -33.88 -28.56
CA PRO A 624 46.60 -34.52 -28.50
C PRO A 624 47.77 -33.61 -28.92
N THR A 625 47.50 -32.35 -29.26
CA THR A 625 48.51 -31.38 -29.74
C THR A 625 48.23 -29.98 -29.20
N ALA A 626 49.30 -29.20 -29.02
CA ALA A 626 49.17 -27.79 -28.67
C ALA A 626 48.36 -27.00 -29.72
N SER A 627 47.44 -26.16 -29.26
CA SER A 627 46.59 -25.32 -30.11
C SER A 627 46.42 -23.93 -29.50
N THR A 628 45.89 -23.01 -30.29
CA THR A 628 45.63 -21.63 -29.87
C THR A 628 44.21 -21.27 -30.25
N GLU A 629 43.46 -20.77 -29.28
CA GLU A 629 42.07 -20.37 -29.44
C GLU A 629 41.79 -18.98 -28.88
N THR A 630 40.69 -18.38 -29.29
CA THR A 630 40.23 -17.10 -28.75
C THR A 630 39.15 -17.37 -27.72
N VAL A 631 39.33 -16.89 -26.48
CA VAL A 631 38.32 -16.95 -25.43
C VAL A 631 37.68 -15.57 -25.30
N GLN A 632 36.35 -15.49 -25.31
CA GLN A 632 35.59 -14.23 -25.28
C GLN A 632 34.46 -14.26 -24.26
N LEU A 633 34.19 -13.12 -23.62
CA LEU A 633 33.02 -12.88 -22.76
C LEU A 633 32.06 -11.92 -23.48
N LEU A 634 30.80 -12.33 -23.58
CA LEU A 634 29.69 -11.56 -24.10
C LEU A 634 28.58 -11.45 -23.04
N ILE A 635 27.93 -10.29 -22.96
CA ILE A 635 26.71 -10.06 -22.18
C ILE A 635 25.68 -9.39 -23.09
N GLY A 636 24.52 -10.01 -23.25
CA GLY A 636 23.59 -9.73 -24.34
C GLY A 636 24.29 -9.85 -25.71
N ASP A 637 24.11 -8.84 -26.55
CA ASP A 637 24.81 -8.73 -27.84
C ASP A 637 26.18 -8.03 -27.72
N GLN A 638 26.58 -7.61 -26.51
CA GLN A 638 27.78 -6.81 -26.30
C GLN A 638 28.98 -7.69 -25.93
N ARG A 639 30.04 -7.60 -26.74
CA ARG A 639 31.33 -8.22 -26.41
C ARG A 639 32.07 -7.40 -25.36
N ILE A 640 32.14 -7.93 -24.14
CA ILE A 640 32.78 -7.28 -22.99
C ILE A 640 34.30 -7.39 -23.09
N LYS A 641 34.84 -8.59 -23.37
CA LYS A 641 36.29 -8.83 -23.41
C LYS A 641 36.65 -10.04 -24.29
N GLN A 642 37.88 -10.07 -24.80
CA GLN A 642 38.44 -11.18 -25.58
C GLN A 642 39.95 -11.34 -25.34
N GLN A 643 40.46 -12.55 -25.47
CA GLN A 643 41.89 -12.86 -25.39
C GLN A 643 42.26 -14.12 -26.21
N GLU A 644 43.50 -14.19 -26.71
CA GLU A 644 44.05 -15.42 -27.31
C GLU A 644 44.74 -16.26 -26.24
N LEU A 645 44.42 -17.55 -26.19
CA LEU A 645 44.95 -18.52 -25.25
C LEU A 645 45.62 -19.67 -26.03
N GLN A 646 46.86 -19.98 -25.69
CA GLN A 646 47.61 -21.11 -26.24
C GLN A 646 47.86 -22.11 -25.13
N LEU A 647 47.47 -23.37 -25.34
CA LEU A 647 47.65 -24.48 -24.40
C LEU A 647 48.30 -25.66 -25.11
N ASP A 648 49.28 -26.29 -24.47
CA ASP A 648 49.83 -27.57 -24.87
C ASP A 648 48.80 -28.71 -24.70
N ALA A 649 49.08 -29.89 -25.24
CA ALA A 649 48.18 -31.05 -25.14
C ALA A 649 47.98 -31.46 -23.67
N GLY A 650 46.73 -31.55 -23.23
CA GLY A 650 46.33 -31.87 -21.86
C GLY A 650 46.58 -30.72 -20.85
N GLU A 651 46.90 -29.51 -21.30
CA GLU A 651 47.13 -28.36 -20.43
C GLU A 651 45.81 -27.62 -20.13
N GLN A 652 45.66 -27.14 -18.89
CA GLN A 652 44.53 -26.32 -18.42
C GLN A 652 45.04 -24.96 -17.93
N SER A 653 44.22 -23.92 -18.10
CA SER A 653 44.47 -22.58 -17.57
C SER A 653 43.18 -21.92 -17.07
N GLN A 654 43.26 -21.25 -15.92
CA GLN A 654 42.16 -20.44 -15.40
C GLN A 654 42.23 -19.02 -15.97
N ILE A 655 41.12 -18.56 -16.52
CA ILE A 655 40.95 -17.26 -17.13
C ILE A 655 40.04 -16.41 -16.26
N SER A 656 40.53 -15.22 -15.89
CA SER A 656 39.72 -14.20 -15.24
C SER A 656 39.45 -13.02 -16.17
N PHE A 657 38.17 -12.69 -16.36
CA PHE A 657 37.77 -11.54 -17.16
C PHE A 657 37.81 -10.23 -16.35
N GLY A 658 37.81 -10.31 -15.01
CA GLY A 658 37.85 -9.20 -14.07
C GLY A 658 36.48 -8.75 -13.60
N GLU A 659 36.47 -7.78 -12.68
CA GLU A 659 35.28 -7.37 -11.94
C GLU A 659 34.49 -6.30 -12.69
N TYR A 660 33.17 -6.47 -12.75
CA TYR A 660 32.24 -5.64 -13.51
C TYR A 660 31.05 -5.21 -12.64
N VAL A 661 30.47 -4.05 -12.95
CA VAL A 661 29.23 -3.54 -12.32
C VAL A 661 28.19 -3.31 -13.42
N PRO A 662 26.97 -3.87 -13.34
CA PRO A 662 25.97 -3.83 -14.42
C PRO A 662 25.64 -2.42 -14.92
N VAL A 663 25.37 -1.47 -14.00
CA VAL A 663 25.01 -0.08 -14.38
C VAL A 663 26.15 0.66 -15.06
N GLU A 664 27.42 0.33 -14.76
CA GLU A 664 28.56 0.93 -15.45
C GLU A 664 28.74 0.39 -16.88
N LEU A 665 28.26 -0.84 -17.13
CA LEU A 665 28.23 -1.46 -18.45
C LEU A 665 27.00 -1.07 -19.27
N GLY A 666 26.03 -0.38 -18.66
CA GLY A 666 24.79 0.08 -19.29
C GLY A 666 23.70 -0.99 -19.37
N PHE A 667 23.70 -1.96 -18.46
CA PHE A 667 22.64 -2.95 -18.32
C PHE A 667 21.68 -2.54 -17.18
N ASP A 668 20.40 -2.37 -17.51
CA ASP A 668 19.31 -2.16 -16.56
C ASP A 668 18.79 -3.50 -15.99
N SER A 669 17.80 -3.47 -15.09
CA SER A 669 17.18 -4.67 -14.52
C SER A 669 16.66 -5.63 -15.60
N GLY A 670 16.66 -6.92 -15.27
CA GLY A 670 16.26 -8.00 -16.15
C GLY A 670 17.40 -8.95 -16.51
N THR A 671 17.06 -9.94 -17.33
CA THR A 671 17.94 -11.06 -17.67
C THR A 671 18.67 -10.81 -18.98
N HIS A 672 20.00 -10.78 -18.92
CA HIS A 672 20.88 -10.61 -20.07
C HIS A 672 21.66 -11.91 -20.31
N PRO A 673 21.64 -12.50 -21.52
CA PRO A 673 22.44 -13.70 -21.82
C PRO A 673 23.92 -13.45 -21.57
N LEU A 674 24.57 -14.26 -20.75
CA LEU A 674 26.00 -14.19 -20.49
C LEU A 674 26.67 -15.39 -21.15
N VAL A 675 27.64 -15.16 -22.03
CA VAL A 675 28.28 -16.24 -22.80
C VAL A 675 29.78 -16.11 -22.72
N VAL A 676 30.43 -17.20 -22.31
CA VAL A 676 31.88 -17.38 -22.48
C VAL A 676 32.11 -18.41 -23.58
N THR A 677 32.86 -18.05 -24.60
CA THR A 677 33.05 -18.87 -25.80
C THR A 677 34.53 -19.04 -26.15
N THR A 678 34.91 -20.26 -26.49
CA THR A 678 36.12 -20.61 -27.26
C THR A 678 35.74 -20.85 -28.73
N ASN A 679 36.69 -21.23 -29.59
CA ASN A 679 36.33 -21.53 -30.99
C ASN A 679 35.59 -22.87 -31.13
N SER A 680 35.59 -23.68 -30.08
CA SER A 680 35.17 -25.08 -30.10
C SER A 680 34.19 -25.46 -29.00
N ASP A 681 34.06 -24.64 -27.97
CA ASP A 681 33.18 -24.84 -26.83
C ASP A 681 32.55 -23.50 -26.42
N GLN A 682 31.39 -23.56 -25.81
CA GLN A 682 30.73 -22.39 -25.25
C GLN A 682 30.00 -22.79 -23.98
N VAL A 683 30.07 -21.93 -22.99
CA VAL A 683 29.21 -22.01 -21.82
C VAL A 683 28.38 -20.75 -21.76
N SER A 684 27.08 -20.94 -21.54
CA SER A 684 26.10 -19.86 -21.43
C SER A 684 25.48 -19.91 -20.04
N GLY A 685 25.32 -18.73 -19.47
CA GLY A 685 24.50 -18.49 -18.29
C GLY A 685 23.70 -17.21 -18.51
N GLN A 686 23.17 -16.67 -17.44
CA GLN A 686 22.40 -15.44 -17.44
C GLN A 686 22.98 -14.47 -16.42
N LEU A 687 23.22 -13.23 -16.85
CA LEU A 687 23.32 -12.13 -15.92
C LEU A 687 21.88 -11.68 -15.60
N SER A 688 21.37 -12.10 -14.45
CA SER A 688 20.12 -11.57 -13.91
C SER A 688 20.46 -10.35 -13.07
N VAL A 689 20.24 -9.17 -13.65
CA VAL A 689 20.30 -7.93 -12.89
C VAL A 689 18.97 -7.82 -12.16
N SER A 690 18.99 -7.96 -10.83
CA SER A 690 17.77 -7.93 -10.04
C SER A 690 17.00 -6.64 -10.32
N GLY A 691 15.82 -6.77 -10.90
CA GLY A 691 14.72 -5.83 -10.71
C GLY A 691 13.95 -6.24 -9.46
N ASP A 692 13.09 -5.37 -8.97
CA ASP A 692 12.25 -5.66 -7.81
C ASP A 692 10.97 -6.42 -8.17
N GLY A 693 10.71 -6.66 -9.46
CA GLY A 693 9.56 -7.41 -9.97
C GLY A 693 8.27 -6.61 -9.92
N PHE A 694 8.31 -5.30 -9.70
CA PHE A 694 7.12 -4.53 -9.33
C PHE A 694 6.54 -3.69 -10.45
N ALA A 695 5.23 -3.83 -10.66
CA ALA A 695 4.41 -3.00 -11.53
C ALA A 695 3.70 -1.89 -10.74
N ILE A 696 3.71 -0.66 -11.26
CA ILE A 696 2.93 0.44 -10.70
C ILE A 696 1.57 0.48 -11.43
N LEU A 697 0.48 0.33 -10.67
CA LEU A 697 -0.87 0.18 -11.25
C LEU A 697 -1.68 1.48 -11.27
N ASN A 698 -1.66 2.27 -10.20
CA ASN A 698 -2.40 3.53 -10.09
C ASN A 698 -1.69 4.50 -9.13
N PRO A 699 -0.88 5.45 -9.62
CA PRO A 699 -0.40 6.49 -8.74
C PRO A 699 -1.47 7.56 -8.49
N SER A 700 -1.56 7.99 -7.23
CA SER A 700 -2.29 9.18 -6.78
C SER A 700 -1.29 10.25 -6.35
N PRO A 701 -1.38 11.47 -6.88
CA PRO A 701 -2.32 11.92 -7.92
C PRO A 701 -2.05 11.25 -9.28
N GLU A 702 -3.06 11.19 -10.15
CA GLU A 702 -2.85 10.87 -11.58
C GLU A 702 -1.82 11.89 -12.11
N PHE A 703 -0.54 11.53 -12.27
CA PHE A 703 0.59 12.47 -12.24
C PHE A 703 0.54 13.64 -13.25
N SER A 704 -0.25 14.65 -12.92
CA SER A 704 -0.37 15.98 -13.50
C SER A 704 -1.08 16.82 -12.44
N LEU A 705 -0.34 17.18 -11.39
CA LEU A 705 -0.84 17.87 -10.21
C LEU A 705 -0.52 19.36 -10.30
N SER A 706 -1.45 20.21 -9.88
CA SER A 706 -1.21 21.63 -9.59
C SER A 706 -1.40 21.86 -8.10
N VAL A 707 -0.39 22.37 -7.42
CA VAL A 707 -0.39 22.60 -5.96
C VAL A 707 0.17 24.00 -5.64
N GLY A 708 -0.43 24.70 -4.68
CA GLY A 708 0.12 25.96 -4.20
C GLY A 708 1.46 25.76 -3.50
N ARG A 709 2.38 26.72 -3.59
CA ARG A 709 3.75 26.55 -3.04
C ARG A 709 3.81 26.26 -1.53
N ALA A 710 2.79 26.71 -0.79
CA ALA A 710 2.62 26.48 0.65
C ALA A 710 1.56 25.42 0.99
N ASP A 711 0.86 24.89 -0.03
CA ASP A 711 -0.12 23.84 0.16
C ASP A 711 0.60 22.48 0.17
N ASP A 712 0.03 21.54 0.91
CA ASP A 712 0.53 20.19 0.96
C ASP A 712 -0.05 19.31 -0.17
N PHE A 713 0.73 18.33 -0.60
CA PHE A 713 0.26 17.26 -1.46
C PHE A 713 0.77 15.91 -0.99
N GLU A 714 -0.08 14.90 -1.14
CA GLU A 714 0.23 13.52 -0.79
C GLU A 714 0.60 12.73 -2.04
N VAL A 715 1.50 11.76 -1.87
CA VAL A 715 1.95 10.87 -2.94
C VAL A 715 1.72 9.44 -2.51
N ASP A 716 0.74 8.81 -3.14
CA ASP A 716 0.37 7.41 -2.90
C ASP A 716 0.47 6.62 -4.20
N VAL A 717 0.79 5.34 -4.09
CA VAL A 717 0.92 4.45 -5.25
C VAL A 717 0.51 3.03 -4.93
N SER A 718 -0.29 2.43 -5.81
CA SER A 718 -0.52 0.98 -5.79
C SER A 718 0.58 0.27 -6.57
N VAL A 719 1.28 -0.64 -5.90
CA VAL A 719 2.37 -1.43 -6.46
C VAL A 719 2.00 -2.91 -6.39
N ALA A 720 2.17 -3.63 -7.48
CA ALA A 720 1.86 -5.04 -7.57
C ALA A 720 3.07 -5.87 -7.99
N ASN A 721 3.18 -7.05 -7.41
CA ASN A 721 4.08 -8.09 -7.88
C ASN A 721 3.30 -9.02 -8.83
N PRO A 722 3.49 -8.93 -10.16
CA PRO A 722 2.81 -9.79 -11.12
C PRO A 722 3.42 -11.20 -11.20
N ASP A 723 4.52 -11.47 -10.50
CA ASP A 723 5.22 -12.74 -10.58
C ASP A 723 4.57 -13.82 -9.71
N ALA A 724 4.86 -15.08 -10.06
CA ALA A 724 4.32 -16.25 -9.37
C ALA A 724 5.07 -16.58 -8.07
N SER A 725 6.02 -15.76 -7.66
CA SER A 725 6.83 -15.87 -6.44
C SER A 725 6.92 -14.52 -5.74
N ALA A 726 7.08 -14.53 -4.41
CA ALA A 726 7.33 -13.30 -3.67
C ALA A 726 8.64 -12.63 -4.13
N SER A 727 8.63 -11.31 -4.23
CA SER A 727 9.80 -10.50 -4.56
C SER A 727 9.91 -9.32 -3.60
N SER A 728 11.14 -8.83 -3.44
CA SER A 728 11.45 -7.64 -2.64
C SER A 728 12.12 -6.59 -3.50
N GLY A 729 11.93 -5.32 -3.16
CA GLY A 729 12.76 -4.24 -3.66
C GLY A 729 12.22 -2.86 -3.34
N THR A 730 12.55 -1.86 -4.15
CA THR A 730 12.52 -0.46 -3.70
C THR A 730 11.74 0.44 -4.64
N VAL A 731 10.69 1.05 -4.09
CA VAL A 731 9.89 2.09 -4.76
C VAL A 731 10.41 3.45 -4.34
N ARG A 732 10.76 4.31 -5.30
CA ARG A 732 11.37 5.63 -5.06
C ARG A 732 10.48 6.72 -5.63
N PHE A 733 10.37 7.84 -4.91
CA PHE A 733 9.69 9.06 -5.36
C PHE A 733 10.71 10.16 -5.63
N LEU A 734 10.68 10.72 -6.84
CA LEU A 734 11.61 11.73 -7.33
C LEU A 734 10.88 12.96 -7.88
N VAL A 735 11.50 14.14 -7.71
CA VAL A 735 11.13 15.39 -8.38
C VAL A 735 12.36 15.97 -9.08
N ASP A 736 12.29 16.20 -10.39
CA ASP A 736 13.40 16.68 -11.24
C ASP A 736 14.75 15.97 -10.96
N GLU A 737 14.71 14.63 -10.99
CA GLU A 737 15.84 13.72 -10.74
C GLU A 737 16.33 13.67 -9.27
N GLN A 738 15.82 14.53 -8.38
CA GLN A 738 16.10 14.46 -6.95
C GLN A 738 15.17 13.46 -6.27
N GLU A 739 15.75 12.43 -5.66
CA GLU A 739 15.02 11.51 -4.79
C GLU A 739 14.60 12.19 -3.49
N LEU A 740 13.30 12.19 -3.24
CA LEU A 740 12.71 12.76 -2.02
C LEU A 740 12.46 11.68 -0.96
N ASN A 741 12.09 10.47 -1.38
CA ASN A 741 11.79 9.37 -0.46
C ASN A 741 11.86 8.00 -1.17
N GLN A 742 12.03 6.94 -0.39
CA GLN A 742 12.07 5.56 -0.85
C GLN A 742 11.36 4.62 0.14
N ARG A 743 10.81 3.53 -0.39
CA ARG A 743 10.14 2.46 0.35
C ARG A 743 10.72 1.13 -0.10
N ASN A 744 11.28 0.37 0.84
CA ASN A 744 11.60 -1.03 0.60
C ASN A 744 10.34 -1.84 0.89
N ILE A 745 9.92 -2.68 -0.06
CA ILE A 745 8.72 -3.50 0.05
C ILE A 745 9.06 -4.94 -0.31
N GLN A 746 8.30 -5.87 0.26
CA GLN A 746 8.25 -7.27 -0.15
C GLN A 746 6.79 -7.61 -0.39
N LEU A 747 6.50 -8.10 -1.58
CA LEU A 747 5.15 -8.49 -2.02
C LEU A 747 5.15 -9.97 -2.39
N ASP A 748 4.18 -10.71 -1.88
CA ASP A 748 3.91 -12.08 -2.27
C ASP A 748 3.49 -12.19 -3.74
N ALA A 749 3.48 -13.42 -4.25
CA ALA A 749 3.10 -13.71 -5.62
C ALA A 749 1.68 -13.18 -5.95
N ASN A 750 1.55 -12.33 -6.97
CA ASN A 750 0.30 -11.67 -7.35
C ASN A 750 -0.31 -10.75 -6.28
N GLU A 751 0.48 -10.30 -5.30
CA GLU A 751 0.04 -9.32 -4.29
C GLU A 751 0.10 -7.89 -4.86
N GLU A 752 -0.88 -7.08 -4.50
CA GLU A 752 -0.94 -5.64 -4.73
C GLU A 752 -0.97 -4.93 -3.38
N ARG A 753 -0.22 -3.84 -3.24
CA ARG A 753 -0.12 -3.05 -2.01
C ARG A 753 -0.12 -1.56 -2.32
N ASP A 754 -0.92 -0.81 -1.57
CA ASP A 754 -0.88 0.65 -1.58
C ASP A 754 0.25 1.15 -0.68
N LEU A 755 1.02 2.12 -1.19
CA LEU A 755 2.15 2.73 -0.51
C LEU A 755 1.96 4.24 -0.46
N SER A 756 2.10 4.81 0.73
CA SER A 756 2.20 6.26 0.90
C SER A 756 3.66 6.69 1.10
N PHE A 757 4.09 7.67 0.32
CA PHE A 757 5.34 8.39 0.51
C PHE A 757 5.20 9.55 1.50
N GLY A 758 3.97 9.83 1.93
CA GLY A 758 3.63 10.90 2.86
C GLY A 758 3.33 12.23 2.16
N THR A 759 3.24 13.25 2.98
CA THR A 759 2.82 14.60 2.62
C THR A 759 4.02 15.52 2.40
N TYR A 760 3.99 16.30 1.31
CA TYR A 760 5.05 17.22 0.92
C TYR A 760 4.52 18.64 0.73
N ILE A 761 5.34 19.64 1.11
CA ILE A 761 5.07 21.06 0.85
C ILE A 761 6.17 21.58 -0.11
N PRO A 762 5.84 22.16 -1.27
CA PRO A 762 6.83 22.61 -2.25
C PRO A 762 7.88 23.58 -1.69
N ASP A 763 7.48 24.53 -0.83
CA ASP A 763 8.40 25.47 -0.17
C ASP A 763 9.45 24.77 0.72
N GLU A 764 9.06 23.69 1.42
CA GLU A 764 9.99 22.90 2.25
C GLU A 764 10.98 22.09 1.40
N LEU A 765 10.57 21.72 0.18
CA LEU A 765 11.41 21.07 -0.82
C LEU A 765 12.32 22.07 -1.56
N GLY A 766 12.10 23.37 -1.38
CA GLY A 766 12.82 24.43 -2.09
C GLY A 766 12.43 24.53 -3.57
N LEU A 767 11.21 24.11 -3.93
CA LEU A 767 10.67 24.24 -5.27
C LEU A 767 10.08 25.64 -5.45
N GLU A 768 10.61 26.41 -6.39
CA GLU A 768 10.05 27.70 -6.79
C GLU A 768 8.77 27.50 -7.64
N ILE A 769 8.05 28.58 -7.92
CA ILE A 769 6.89 28.49 -8.84
C ILE A 769 7.37 28.09 -10.23
N GLY A 770 6.81 27.00 -10.76
CA GLY A 770 7.28 26.40 -11.99
C GLY A 770 6.66 25.04 -12.27
N THR A 771 7.17 24.38 -13.30
CA THR A 771 6.77 23.02 -13.67
C THR A 771 7.95 22.08 -13.48
N TYR A 772 7.74 21.05 -12.68
CA TYR A 772 8.69 20.01 -12.34
C TYR A 772 8.19 18.66 -12.86
N THR A 773 9.11 17.71 -13.01
CA THR A 773 8.79 16.33 -13.35
C THR A 773 8.76 15.52 -12.06
N ALA A 774 7.59 15.01 -11.68
CA ALA A 774 7.43 14.12 -10.53
C ALA A 774 7.25 12.67 -11.03
N GLN A 775 7.99 11.73 -10.45
CA GLN A 775 7.99 10.33 -10.87
C GLN A 775 8.08 9.38 -9.66
N VAL A 776 7.37 8.27 -9.75
CA VAL A 776 7.56 7.10 -8.90
C VAL A 776 8.19 6.00 -9.75
N ILE A 777 9.24 5.39 -9.22
CA ILE A 777 10.12 4.46 -9.93
C ILE A 777 10.29 3.20 -9.08
N THR A 778 10.05 2.04 -9.66
CA THR A 778 10.52 0.72 -9.20
C THR A 778 11.72 0.30 -10.05
N GLY A 779 12.37 -0.81 -9.71
CA GLY A 779 13.38 -1.45 -10.56
C GLY A 779 12.88 -1.69 -12.00
N ASP A 780 11.59 -1.97 -12.19
CA ASP A 780 11.04 -2.37 -13.50
C ASP A 780 10.05 -1.38 -14.15
N THR A 781 9.44 -0.48 -13.37
CA THR A 781 8.38 0.44 -13.84
C THR A 781 8.65 1.88 -13.44
N THR A 782 8.42 2.82 -14.34
CA THR A 782 8.39 4.25 -14.03
C THR A 782 7.03 4.83 -14.42
N VAL A 783 6.38 5.52 -13.48
CA VAL A 783 5.17 6.30 -13.74
C VAL A 783 5.37 7.71 -13.20
N GLY A 784 5.03 8.73 -13.99
CA GLY A 784 5.23 10.10 -13.59
C GLY A 784 4.60 11.10 -14.56
N GLY A 785 4.69 12.37 -14.19
CA GLY A 785 4.24 13.48 -15.02
C GLY A 785 4.51 14.83 -14.37
N GLN A 786 3.66 15.83 -14.62
CA GLN A 786 3.99 17.22 -14.30
C GLN A 786 3.48 17.62 -12.90
N LEU A 787 4.38 18.14 -12.07
CA LEU A 787 4.05 18.86 -10.85
C LEU A 787 4.16 20.35 -11.14
N MET A 788 3.04 21.05 -11.13
CA MET A 788 2.97 22.50 -11.30
C MET A 788 2.85 23.15 -9.92
N VAL A 789 3.88 23.87 -9.50
CA VAL A 789 3.85 24.68 -8.28
C VAL A 789 3.29 26.04 -8.66
N THR A 790 2.20 26.45 -8.03
CA THR A 790 1.50 27.73 -8.27
C THR A 790 1.59 28.65 -7.06
N PRO A 791 1.33 29.97 -7.21
CA PRO A 791 1.08 30.82 -6.05
C PRO A 791 -0.10 30.29 -5.21
N PRO A 792 -0.16 30.63 -3.91
CA PRO A 792 -1.33 30.33 -3.10
C PRO A 792 -2.56 31.06 -3.61
N GLN A 793 -3.73 30.46 -3.39
CA GLN A 793 -5.00 31.05 -3.76
C GLN A 793 -5.31 32.23 -2.83
N ILE A 794 -5.70 33.38 -3.40
CA ILE A 794 -6.06 34.57 -2.61
C ILE A 794 -7.57 34.61 -2.35
N VAL A 795 -8.39 34.31 -3.37
CA VAL A 795 -9.85 34.21 -3.29
C VAL A 795 -10.38 33.23 -4.35
N GLY A 796 -11.34 32.37 -3.98
CA GLY A 796 -11.97 31.43 -4.92
C GLY A 796 -11.18 30.13 -5.10
N GLU A 797 -11.40 29.42 -6.20
CA GLU A 797 -10.77 28.10 -6.47
C GLU A 797 -9.60 28.17 -7.47
N THR A 798 -9.28 29.35 -8.01
CA THR A 798 -8.23 29.52 -9.03
C THR A 798 -7.06 30.34 -8.50
N PRO A 799 -5.80 29.86 -8.64
CA PRO A 799 -4.65 30.60 -8.19
C PRO A 799 -4.38 31.82 -9.10
N PRO A 800 -3.72 32.87 -8.58
CA PRO A 800 -3.29 34.01 -9.37
C PRO A 800 -2.43 33.60 -10.57
N LYS A 801 -2.46 34.41 -11.65
CA LYS A 801 -1.67 34.17 -12.87
C LYS A 801 -0.78 35.35 -13.22
N ASP A 802 0.45 35.02 -13.63
CA ASP A 802 1.34 35.93 -14.32
C ASP A 802 1.03 35.85 -15.82
N LEU A 803 0.34 36.86 -16.35
CA LEU A 803 -0.11 36.85 -17.74
C LEU A 803 1.01 37.25 -18.71
N ASN A 804 2.12 37.79 -18.21
CA ASN A 804 3.14 38.43 -19.02
C ASN A 804 4.54 37.79 -18.89
N GLY A 805 4.73 36.90 -17.92
CA GLY A 805 5.94 36.11 -17.67
C GLY A 805 7.06 36.89 -16.98
N ASP A 806 6.76 37.96 -16.26
CA ASP A 806 7.76 38.76 -15.53
C ASP A 806 7.96 38.34 -14.07
N GLY A 807 7.21 37.34 -13.60
CA GLY A 807 7.25 36.81 -12.24
C GLY A 807 6.30 37.52 -11.28
N LEU A 808 5.53 38.52 -11.74
CA LEU A 808 4.51 39.19 -10.94
C LEU A 808 3.10 38.77 -11.40
N TYR A 809 2.20 38.51 -10.45
CA TYR A 809 0.93 37.86 -10.73
C TYR A 809 -0.22 38.88 -10.77
N GLU A 810 -0.43 39.51 -11.93
CA GLU A 810 -1.40 40.61 -12.08
C GLU A 810 -2.87 40.18 -12.11
N ASP A 811 -3.15 38.94 -12.52
CA ASP A 811 -4.48 38.33 -12.50
C ASP A 811 -4.68 37.68 -11.12
N ILE A 812 -5.36 38.39 -10.22
CA ILE A 812 -5.41 38.10 -8.79
C ILE A 812 -6.51 37.08 -8.49
N ASN A 813 -7.59 37.10 -9.29
CA ASN A 813 -8.69 36.14 -9.17
C ASN A 813 -8.47 34.86 -9.99
N GLY A 814 -7.45 34.84 -10.85
CA GLY A 814 -7.08 33.68 -11.65
C GLY A 814 -8.02 33.40 -12.83
N ASP A 815 -8.86 34.34 -13.25
CA ASP A 815 -9.86 34.15 -14.32
C ASP A 815 -9.25 34.20 -15.73
N GLY A 816 -7.97 34.56 -15.85
CA GLY A 816 -7.22 34.68 -17.09
C GLY A 816 -7.25 36.07 -17.72
N GLU A 817 -7.91 37.05 -17.10
CA GLU A 817 -7.99 38.44 -17.58
C GLU A 817 -7.55 39.42 -16.49
N PHE A 818 -6.58 40.29 -16.78
CA PHE A 818 -6.26 41.39 -15.87
C PHE A 818 -7.24 42.55 -16.00
N THR A 819 -8.07 42.74 -14.98
CA THR A 819 -9.17 43.72 -14.95
C THR A 819 -9.09 44.68 -13.75
N ILE A 820 -10.03 45.62 -13.68
CA ILE A 820 -10.21 46.45 -12.47
C ILE A 820 -10.68 45.61 -11.27
N GLY A 821 -11.26 44.44 -11.50
CA GLY A 821 -11.66 43.49 -10.46
C GLY A 821 -10.47 43.01 -9.65
N ASP A 822 -9.37 42.66 -10.32
CA ASP A 822 -8.11 42.20 -9.71
C ASP A 822 -7.51 43.24 -8.79
N ILE A 823 -7.51 44.51 -9.21
CA ILE A 823 -6.98 45.61 -8.39
C ILE A 823 -7.85 45.83 -7.15
N GLN A 824 -9.17 45.74 -7.28
CA GLN A 824 -10.08 45.85 -6.15
C GLN A 824 -9.91 44.69 -5.18
N MET A 825 -9.72 43.47 -5.70
CA MET A 825 -9.49 42.26 -4.93
C MET A 825 -8.15 42.32 -4.20
N PHE A 826 -7.08 42.66 -4.91
CA PHE A 826 -5.75 42.85 -4.33
C PHE A 826 -5.75 43.93 -3.24
N PHE A 827 -6.48 45.04 -3.43
CA PHE A 827 -6.61 46.06 -2.39
C PHE A 827 -7.31 45.53 -1.12
N GLN A 828 -8.34 44.71 -1.28
CA GLN A 828 -9.11 44.12 -0.18
C GLN A 828 -8.31 43.07 0.57
N GLN A 829 -7.58 42.22 -0.16
CA GLN A 829 -6.84 41.09 0.38
C GLN A 829 -5.36 41.36 0.62
N ARG A 830 -4.89 42.61 0.44
CA ARG A 830 -3.44 42.90 0.55
C ARG A 830 -2.87 42.48 1.90
N ASP A 831 -3.65 42.58 2.97
CA ASP A 831 -3.20 42.31 4.34
C ASP A 831 -3.39 40.82 4.72
N ALA A 832 -3.85 39.97 3.79
CA ALA A 832 -4.03 38.53 3.99
C ALA A 832 -2.67 37.81 4.02
N ASP A 833 -2.59 36.71 4.77
CA ASP A 833 -1.34 35.97 4.96
C ASP A 833 -0.82 35.42 3.62
N GLU A 834 -1.71 34.96 2.75
CA GLU A 834 -1.42 34.44 1.41
C GLU A 834 -0.74 35.49 0.52
N VAL A 835 -1.07 36.78 0.70
CA VAL A 835 -0.48 37.89 -0.04
C VAL A 835 0.82 38.37 0.61
N GLN A 836 0.83 38.52 1.94
CA GLN A 836 1.97 39.06 2.67
C GLN A 836 3.16 38.10 2.72
N THR A 837 2.92 36.80 2.88
CA THR A 837 3.98 35.78 2.87
C THR A 837 4.54 35.51 1.47
N ASN A 838 3.89 36.03 0.43
CA ASN A 838 4.25 35.90 -0.98
C ASN A 838 4.52 37.28 -1.62
N ALA A 839 5.04 38.23 -0.85
CA ALA A 839 5.23 39.60 -1.31
C ALA A 839 6.10 39.71 -2.57
N ASP A 840 7.02 38.76 -2.77
CA ASP A 840 7.85 38.63 -3.97
C ASP A 840 7.04 38.53 -5.27
N LEU A 841 5.87 37.89 -5.22
CA LEU A 841 4.96 37.70 -6.36
C LEU A 841 4.06 38.91 -6.64
N PHE A 842 3.92 39.80 -5.64
CA PHE A 842 2.95 40.90 -5.64
C PHE A 842 3.58 42.28 -5.42
N ASN A 843 4.91 42.37 -5.45
CA ASN A 843 5.66 43.62 -5.28
C ASN A 843 5.69 44.45 -6.58
N PHE A 844 4.52 44.84 -7.08
CA PHE A 844 4.38 45.62 -8.30
C PHE A 844 5.09 46.97 -8.26
N SER A 845 5.30 47.53 -7.06
CA SER A 845 5.96 48.82 -6.90
C SER A 845 7.49 48.72 -6.84
N GLY A 846 8.03 47.52 -6.53
CA GLY A 846 9.45 47.25 -6.34
C GLY A 846 10.08 47.98 -5.15
N ASN A 847 9.27 48.55 -4.25
CA ASN A 847 9.78 49.42 -3.18
C ASN A 847 10.13 48.64 -1.91
N ASP A 848 9.37 47.59 -1.59
CA ASP A 848 9.61 46.73 -0.43
C ASP A 848 9.56 45.26 -0.87
N PRO A 849 10.67 44.52 -0.81
CA PRO A 849 10.72 43.13 -1.23
C PRO A 849 10.06 42.17 -0.23
N ASP A 850 9.84 42.59 1.02
CA ASP A 850 9.42 41.70 2.10
C ASP A 850 7.96 41.94 2.53
N GLU A 851 7.27 42.95 1.97
CA GLU A 851 5.90 43.33 2.36
C GLU A 851 5.11 43.87 1.17
N VAL A 852 3.84 43.48 1.04
CA VAL A 852 2.91 44.08 0.08
C VAL A 852 2.29 45.32 0.70
N THR A 853 2.48 46.48 0.08
CA THR A 853 2.00 47.76 0.60
C THR A 853 0.93 48.38 -0.29
N ILE A 854 0.34 49.48 0.18
CA ILE A 854 -0.57 50.29 -0.65
C ILE A 854 0.11 50.83 -1.92
N SER A 855 1.46 50.92 -1.94
CA SER A 855 2.21 51.35 -3.11
C SER A 855 2.14 50.33 -4.25
N ASP A 856 2.04 49.05 -3.91
CA ASP A 856 1.93 47.92 -4.86
C ASP A 856 0.55 47.92 -5.51
N VAL A 857 -0.51 48.15 -4.74
CA VAL A 857 -1.87 48.38 -5.28
C VAL A 857 -1.90 49.56 -6.24
N GLN A 858 -1.20 50.66 -5.90
CA GLN A 858 -1.12 51.84 -6.78
C GLN A 858 -0.32 51.55 -8.06
N ALA A 859 0.73 50.75 -7.97
CA ALA A 859 1.54 50.34 -9.13
C ALA A 859 0.73 49.41 -10.05
N LEU A 860 0.01 48.43 -9.49
CA LEU A 860 -0.89 47.55 -10.24
C LEU A 860 -2.00 48.35 -10.95
N PHE A 861 -2.61 49.33 -10.27
CA PHE A 861 -3.58 50.23 -10.90
C PHE A 861 -2.97 51.06 -12.04
N GLN A 862 -1.72 51.51 -11.91
CA GLN A 862 -1.02 52.23 -12.99
C GLN A 862 -0.73 51.31 -14.19
N LEU A 863 -0.37 50.04 -13.95
CA LEU A 863 -0.19 49.05 -15.01
C LEU A 863 -1.49 48.87 -15.81
N PHE A 864 -2.62 48.69 -15.14
CA PHE A 864 -3.94 48.60 -15.78
C PHE A 864 -4.28 49.84 -16.62
N GLN A 865 -4.01 51.05 -16.10
CA GLN A 865 -4.24 52.28 -16.86
C GLN A 865 -3.40 52.38 -18.14
N ASN A 866 -2.23 51.74 -18.17
CA ASN A 866 -1.33 51.74 -19.32
C ASN A 866 -1.65 50.64 -20.35
N GLN A 867 -2.61 49.75 -20.09
CA GLN A 867 -3.11 48.77 -21.06
C GLN A 867 -4.06 49.37 -22.11
N GLY A 868 -4.44 50.66 -21.96
CA GLY A 868 -5.35 51.40 -22.84
C GLY A 868 -4.71 52.21 -23.96
#